data_AF-A0A401YSX6-F1
#
_entry.id   AF-A0A401YSX6-F1
#
_cell.length_a   1.000
_cell.length_b   1.000
_cell.length_c   1.000
_cell.angle_alpha   90.00
_cell.angle_beta   90.00
_cell.angle_gamma   90.00
#
_symmetry.space_group_name_H-M   'P 1'
#
loop_
_entity.id
_entity.type
_entity.pdbx_description
1 polymer ?
#
loop_
_entity_poly.entity_id
_entity_poly.type
_entity_poly.pdbx_seq_one_letter_code
_entity_poly.pdbx_strand_id
1 'polypeptide(L)'
;MWQRQVGVPGHTGRDARADRRRRSNASPAPAPRPGERLTSDAVSALQGSAGNAAVARMLRPARPSTVPVPVQRLRSDDEEESDDEGQPAQQPQQQAPAPNPNQVRAGITTLVDNPPMVNYGARRQGRAHGEFWMRFARSKQGEEAEETLSETSALLFDSMKGAQEQAREEDPEHTAEDSNNREVQGMLINGRLVFASNYNSSIDTLVERGRHEVGAEPTFGELLEFEQSDAALTRGLREHEAENVRAKLASFRRKNRAIVTGQRGEGEQQRGPDATAMALRAKMDSPVIVVDVEDPDLHGMLTDEEHEGRVFLLRFAALDPRAKKTGKNKGQQTQEGSVHAEQKLLLALRRAGIRPRRDVRGPISVMGKYRPCMGCAAALMYYRERLDFTNLTFDENYGHYFQGSVDSLYEHQRHVMDAHYLEYIRQMVAEDITSTPAMAHEAAPQGAVHRRGGPSLRVPGAYASRQADVTPPTSDAEFDEDDTYRRITRPLTDTWTTETASAGIGKGSATHTIPRRRHERLTPEQQTELRELWNGRPGEPPTNASRRQAIELADRYNARDQMTFEYLAKVVALHPDRFNGYVARFRDRGHWKHVPTRSKKVETGPKNRKKGAVEKQFTKGGELDQEGMDTIRAVIESLGDDAWCRDWRRADDGRSTGELNATKAPDALLRTLAELRRDHHYSVPSLSKYLHTGANGDKLRKAIQRKGEKLLARREQSETPMRTEDIEMEDAAPIKTEEAEGAEDFEMDDEPWSVPAGFAGGSSSSMTLPHRPGPSIGIGEAGSSSGTSYRDRPREIGGYTLHVDPRTGQATYIDEDTGYEYVHVDGRMVRIDRGEDEDVEMGGSRGRR
;
A
#
# COMPACT_ATOMS: atom_id res chain seq x y z
N MET A 1 -47.56 -4.42 21.68
CA MET A 1 -48.88 -4.93 21.21
C MET A 1 -49.11 -4.35 19.81
N TRP A 2 -49.84 -5.06 18.95
CA TRP A 2 -50.11 -4.73 17.52
C TRP A 2 -48.94 -4.92 16.53
N GLN A 3 -49.11 -5.96 15.70
CA GLN A 3 -48.33 -6.24 14.49
C GLN A 3 -48.79 -5.34 13.34
N ARG A 4 -47.96 -5.17 12.31
CA ARG A 4 -48.43 -4.84 10.95
C ARG A 4 -48.09 -5.96 9.98
N GLN A 5 -49.08 -6.35 9.19
CA GLN A 5 -48.98 -7.40 8.19
C GLN A 5 -48.43 -6.88 6.85
N VAL A 6 -48.03 -7.85 6.03
CA VAL A 6 -47.54 -7.74 4.66
C VAL A 6 -48.66 -7.28 3.71
N GLY A 7 -48.30 -6.56 2.65
CA GLY A 7 -49.18 -6.32 1.49
C GLY A 7 -48.39 -6.34 0.19
N VAL A 8 -48.70 -7.30 -0.68
CA VAL A 8 -48.28 -7.36 -2.10
C VAL A 8 -49.54 -7.50 -2.94
N PRO A 9 -49.72 -6.63 -3.95
CA PRO A 9 -49.99 -7.09 -5.32
C PRO A 9 -49.21 -6.23 -6.36
N GLY A 10 -49.12 -6.53 -7.66
CA GLY A 10 -49.71 -7.63 -8.42
C GLY A 10 -50.23 -7.19 -9.80
N HIS A 11 -49.40 -7.36 -10.84
CA HIS A 11 -49.72 -7.48 -12.29
C HIS A 11 -50.38 -6.36 -13.13
N THR A 12 -50.01 -6.39 -14.44
CA THR A 12 -50.55 -5.67 -15.63
C THR A 12 -50.34 -4.14 -15.70
N GLY A 13 -50.06 -3.49 -16.84
CA GLY A 13 -49.64 -3.97 -18.17
C GLY A 13 -50.33 -3.23 -19.33
N ARG A 14 -49.61 -2.38 -20.08
CA ARG A 14 -49.78 -2.12 -21.54
C ARG A 14 -48.87 -1.01 -22.13
N ASP A 15 -48.24 -1.36 -23.25
CA ASP A 15 -48.04 -0.60 -24.50
C ASP A 15 -47.69 0.91 -24.51
N ALA A 16 -46.45 1.20 -24.92
CA ALA A 16 -46.13 2.28 -25.86
C ALA A 16 -44.92 1.89 -26.74
N ARG A 17 -45.12 1.72 -28.05
CA ARG A 17 -44.04 1.53 -29.05
C ARG A 17 -43.50 2.89 -29.51
N ALA A 18 -42.18 3.00 -29.66
CA ALA A 18 -41.56 3.89 -30.65
C ALA A 18 -40.14 3.42 -31.00
N ASP A 19 -39.81 3.38 -32.30
CA ASP A 19 -38.51 2.95 -32.83
C ASP A 19 -37.34 3.89 -32.51
N ARG A 20 -36.14 3.33 -32.33
CA ARG A 20 -34.96 3.71 -33.14
C ARG A 20 -33.74 2.77 -33.02
N ARG A 21 -33.54 2.02 -34.11
CA ARG A 21 -32.27 1.60 -34.75
C ARG A 21 -31.10 1.07 -33.89
N ARG A 22 -30.75 -0.19 -34.19
CA ARG A 22 -29.41 -0.79 -34.07
C ARG A 22 -28.28 0.19 -34.47
N ARG A 23 -27.19 0.19 -33.71
CA ARG A 23 -25.82 0.38 -34.24
C ARG A 23 -25.03 -0.90 -33.96
N SER A 24 -24.24 -1.31 -34.95
CA SER A 24 -23.45 -2.55 -34.95
C SER A 24 -22.14 -2.40 -34.19
N ASN A 25 -21.70 -3.48 -33.55
CA ASN A 25 -20.31 -3.61 -33.09
C ASN A 25 -19.38 -3.59 -34.30
N ALA A 26 -18.33 -2.76 -34.26
CA ALA A 26 -17.26 -2.74 -35.25
C ALA A 26 -15.92 -2.97 -34.55
N SER A 27 -15.11 -3.88 -35.10
CA SER A 27 -13.72 -4.11 -34.69
C SER A 27 -12.86 -2.89 -35.07
N PRO A 28 -11.74 -2.63 -34.37
CA PRO A 28 -10.88 -1.49 -34.67
C PRO A 28 -10.21 -1.64 -36.05
N ALA A 29 -10.21 -0.55 -36.83
CA ALA A 29 -9.54 -0.49 -38.12
C ALA A 29 -8.02 -0.27 -37.97
N PRO A 30 -7.19 -0.79 -38.90
CA PRO A 30 -5.75 -0.53 -38.90
C PRO A 30 -5.43 0.94 -39.21
N ALA A 31 -4.22 1.37 -38.86
CA ALA A 31 -3.76 2.75 -39.05
C ALA A 31 -3.71 3.16 -40.54
N PRO A 32 -4.13 4.39 -40.90
CA PRO A 32 -4.14 4.87 -42.27
C PRO A 32 -2.73 5.17 -42.79
N ARG A 33 -2.55 5.10 -44.12
CA ARG A 33 -1.27 5.39 -44.78
C ARG A 33 -1.12 6.89 -45.08
N PRO A 34 0.11 7.40 -45.28
CA PRO A 34 0.33 8.82 -45.57
C PRO A 34 -0.43 9.27 -46.83
N GLY A 35 -1.32 10.25 -46.68
CA GLY A 35 -2.08 10.87 -47.77
C GLY A 35 -3.60 10.63 -47.74
N GLU A 36 -4.11 9.68 -46.96
CA GLU A 36 -5.57 9.49 -46.82
C GLU A 36 -6.21 10.53 -45.89
N ARG A 37 -7.41 11.00 -46.27
CA ARG A 37 -8.22 11.89 -45.42
C ARG A 37 -8.88 11.09 -44.30
N LEU A 38 -8.57 11.44 -43.06
CA LEU A 38 -9.11 10.80 -41.86
C LEU A 38 -10.65 10.84 -41.81
N THR A 39 -11.26 9.75 -41.36
CA THR A 39 -12.70 9.66 -41.08
C THR A 39 -13.05 10.37 -39.77
N SER A 40 -14.30 10.82 -39.62
CA SER A 40 -14.78 11.55 -38.43
C SER A 40 -14.48 10.81 -37.12
N ASP A 41 -14.62 9.49 -37.10
CA ASP A 41 -14.41 8.68 -35.90
C ASP A 41 -12.91 8.51 -35.57
N ALA A 42 -12.05 8.43 -36.59
CA ALA A 42 -10.58 8.42 -36.41
C ALA A 42 -10.06 9.76 -35.89
N VAL A 43 -10.62 10.89 -36.37
CA VAL A 43 -10.33 12.23 -35.82
C VAL A 43 -10.78 12.33 -34.36
N SER A 44 -11.96 11.80 -34.02
CA SER A 44 -12.47 11.83 -32.64
C SER A 44 -11.66 10.98 -31.68
N ALA A 45 -11.11 9.83 -32.13
CA ALA A 45 -10.19 9.01 -31.35
C ALA A 45 -8.82 9.70 -31.13
N LEU A 46 -8.28 10.35 -32.18
CA LEU A 46 -7.05 11.14 -32.08
C LEU A 46 -7.20 12.35 -31.14
N GLN A 47 -8.36 12.99 -31.08
CA GLN A 47 -8.63 14.10 -30.15
C GLN A 47 -8.78 13.68 -28.68
N GLY A 48 -8.91 12.38 -28.41
CA GLY A 48 -9.09 11.83 -27.05
C GLY A 48 -7.79 11.53 -26.29
N SER A 49 -6.62 11.61 -26.92
CA SER A 49 -5.33 11.43 -26.23
C SER A 49 -4.91 12.70 -25.48
N ALA A 50 -4.30 12.55 -24.30
CA ALA A 50 -3.95 13.68 -23.44
C ALA A 50 -3.07 14.74 -24.14
N GLY A 51 -2.08 14.30 -24.93
CA GLY A 51 -1.23 15.19 -25.73
C GLY A 51 -2.00 15.98 -26.79
N ASN A 52 -2.94 15.35 -27.50
CA ASN A 52 -3.74 16.04 -28.53
C ASN A 52 -4.81 16.95 -27.91
N ALA A 53 -5.34 16.63 -26.73
CA ALA A 53 -6.22 17.52 -25.99
C ALA A 53 -5.50 18.81 -25.54
N ALA A 54 -4.20 18.73 -25.21
CA ALA A 54 -3.37 19.90 -24.92
C ALA A 54 -3.10 20.75 -26.18
N VAL A 55 -2.66 20.12 -27.28
CA VAL A 55 -2.40 20.81 -28.56
C VAL A 55 -3.67 21.45 -29.14
N ALA A 56 -4.82 20.76 -29.08
CA ALA A 56 -6.11 21.30 -29.54
C ALA A 56 -6.63 22.46 -28.67
N ARG A 57 -6.19 22.58 -27.41
CA ARG A 57 -6.47 23.75 -26.55
C ARG A 57 -5.53 24.92 -26.88
N MET A 58 -4.26 24.67 -27.18
CA MET A 58 -3.30 25.72 -27.58
C MET A 58 -3.62 26.33 -28.95
N LEU A 59 -4.13 25.55 -29.90
CA LEU A 59 -4.34 26.00 -31.30
C LEU A 59 -5.70 26.64 -31.57
N ARG A 60 -6.56 26.88 -30.57
CA ARG A 60 -7.93 27.37 -30.80
C ARG A 60 -7.99 28.91 -30.86
N PRO A 61 -8.28 29.53 -32.02
CA PRO A 61 -8.37 31.00 -32.11
C PRO A 61 -9.66 31.48 -31.44
N ALA A 62 -9.59 32.62 -30.75
CA ALA A 62 -10.74 33.20 -30.08
C ALA A 62 -11.83 33.64 -31.08
N ARG A 63 -13.04 33.08 -30.95
CA ARG A 63 -14.28 33.64 -31.48
C ARG A 63 -15.39 33.56 -30.41
N PRO A 64 -16.31 34.54 -30.38
CA PRO A 64 -17.14 34.80 -29.20
C PRO A 64 -18.30 33.82 -29.06
N SER A 65 -18.71 33.58 -27.82
CA SER A 65 -19.89 32.76 -27.49
C SER A 65 -21.19 33.55 -27.60
N THR A 66 -22.25 32.89 -28.08
CA THR A 66 -23.63 33.41 -28.12
C THR A 66 -24.60 32.50 -27.37
N VAL A 67 -24.37 32.33 -26.06
CA VAL A 67 -25.43 32.03 -25.07
C VAL A 67 -25.03 32.73 -23.76
N PRO A 68 -25.87 33.60 -23.16
CA PRO A 68 -25.48 34.37 -21.99
C PRO A 68 -25.63 33.58 -20.68
N VAL A 69 -24.55 33.50 -19.91
CA VAL A 69 -24.59 33.26 -18.46
C VAL A 69 -24.67 34.63 -17.78
N PRO A 70 -25.56 34.88 -16.80
CA PRO A 70 -25.72 36.19 -16.19
C PRO A 70 -24.51 36.55 -15.31
N VAL A 71 -23.57 37.30 -15.88
CA VAL A 71 -22.49 37.94 -15.14
C VAL A 71 -23.04 39.21 -14.50
N GLN A 72 -23.21 39.21 -13.17
CA GLN A 72 -23.39 40.46 -12.42
C GLN A 72 -22.16 41.34 -12.61
N ARG A 73 -22.32 42.45 -13.33
CA ARG A 73 -21.30 43.50 -13.39
C ARG A 73 -21.38 44.30 -12.09
N LEU A 74 -20.25 44.43 -11.41
CA LEU A 74 -20.05 45.51 -10.44
C LEU A 74 -20.14 46.82 -11.24
N ARG A 75 -21.12 47.68 -10.92
CA ARG A 75 -21.22 49.02 -11.51
C ARG A 75 -20.62 50.02 -10.53
N SER A 76 -19.74 50.86 -11.03
CA SER A 76 -19.22 52.04 -10.34
C SER A 76 -20.35 53.05 -10.13
N ASP A 77 -20.23 53.83 -9.06
CA ASP A 77 -21.05 55.01 -8.81
C ASP A 77 -20.85 56.05 -9.92
N ASP A 78 -21.94 56.63 -10.40
CA ASP A 78 -22.13 58.06 -10.72
C ASP A 78 -23.59 58.28 -11.16
N GLU A 79 -24.11 59.48 -10.90
CA GLU A 79 -25.54 59.83 -10.90
C GLU A 79 -26.11 60.10 -12.30
N GLU A 80 -27.40 59.81 -12.53
CA GLU A 80 -28.40 60.80 -12.98
C GLU A 80 -29.83 60.18 -13.05
N GLU A 81 -30.84 61.03 -12.86
CA GLU A 81 -32.25 60.67 -12.69
C GLU A 81 -32.94 60.22 -13.99
N SER A 82 -33.83 59.23 -13.91
CA SER A 82 -34.97 59.10 -14.82
C SER A 82 -36.10 58.29 -14.18
N ASP A 83 -37.26 58.92 -14.05
CA ASP A 83 -38.52 58.24 -13.71
C ASP A 83 -39.00 57.42 -14.92
N ASP A 84 -39.23 56.12 -14.73
CA ASP A 84 -40.07 55.32 -15.64
C ASP A 84 -40.85 54.25 -14.85
N GLU A 85 -42.09 54.01 -15.26
CA GLU A 85 -43.08 53.32 -14.45
C GLU A 85 -43.07 51.79 -14.61
N GLY A 86 -43.20 51.09 -13.48
CA GLY A 86 -44.05 49.90 -13.43
C GLY A 86 -43.57 48.63 -14.13
N GLN A 87 -42.49 48.00 -13.65
CA GLN A 87 -42.36 46.55 -13.72
C GLN A 87 -42.27 45.93 -12.31
N PRO A 88 -43.01 44.83 -12.03
CA PRO A 88 -42.95 44.19 -10.72
C PRO A 88 -41.57 43.57 -10.54
N ALA A 89 -40.80 44.12 -9.59
CA ALA A 89 -39.48 43.62 -9.26
C ALA A 89 -39.54 42.12 -8.94
N GLN A 90 -38.95 41.30 -9.81
CA GLN A 90 -38.61 39.94 -9.45
C GLN A 90 -37.65 40.04 -8.27
N GLN A 91 -38.11 39.63 -7.09
CA GLN A 91 -37.25 39.54 -5.92
C GLN A 91 -36.00 38.76 -6.33
N PRO A 92 -34.78 39.28 -6.11
CA PRO A 92 -33.59 38.52 -6.40
C PRO A 92 -33.71 37.23 -5.60
N GLN A 93 -33.72 36.08 -6.30
CA GLN A 93 -33.68 34.78 -5.65
C GLN A 93 -32.49 34.82 -4.69
N GLN A 94 -32.78 34.82 -3.39
CA GLN A 94 -31.76 34.82 -2.36
C GLN A 94 -30.98 33.54 -2.55
N GLN A 95 -29.83 33.63 -3.23
CA GLN A 95 -28.89 32.53 -3.32
C GLN A 95 -28.59 32.15 -1.88
N ALA A 96 -28.90 30.90 -1.53
CA ALA A 96 -28.72 30.42 -0.17
C ALA A 96 -27.29 30.74 0.27
N PRO A 97 -27.08 31.30 1.47
CA PRO A 97 -25.77 31.79 1.89
C PRO A 97 -24.74 30.66 1.73
N ALA A 98 -23.61 30.97 1.09
CA ALA A 98 -22.59 29.99 0.76
C ALA A 98 -22.22 29.18 2.02
N PRO A 99 -22.19 27.84 1.94
CA PRO A 99 -22.03 27.00 3.12
C PRO A 99 -20.68 27.29 3.76
N ASN A 100 -20.68 27.59 5.05
CA ASN A 100 -19.45 27.87 5.77
C ASN A 100 -18.60 26.58 5.93
N PRO A 101 -17.28 26.69 6.19
CA PRO A 101 -16.40 25.52 6.30
C PRO A 101 -16.84 24.44 7.31
N ASN A 102 -17.60 24.80 8.36
CA ASN A 102 -18.17 23.83 9.29
C ASN A 102 -19.35 23.06 8.68
N GLN A 103 -20.23 23.74 7.94
CA GLN A 103 -21.33 23.11 7.20
C GLN A 103 -20.79 22.19 6.10
N VAL A 104 -19.73 22.59 5.40
CA VAL A 104 -19.03 21.74 4.41
C VAL A 104 -18.45 20.49 5.08
N ARG A 105 -17.69 20.64 6.18
CA ARG A 105 -17.13 19.52 6.94
C ARG A 105 -18.20 18.56 7.46
N ALA A 106 -19.29 19.07 8.04
CA ALA A 106 -20.41 18.26 8.52
C ALA A 106 -21.18 17.57 7.37
N GLY A 107 -21.32 18.24 6.21
CA GLY A 107 -21.88 17.68 5.00
C GLY A 107 -21.05 16.50 4.48
N ILE A 108 -19.72 16.64 4.43
CA ILE A 108 -18.80 15.55 4.08
C ILE A 108 -18.95 14.38 5.05
N THR A 109 -18.86 14.61 6.37
CA THR A 109 -19.04 13.53 7.36
C THR A 109 -20.36 12.79 7.14
N THR A 110 -21.45 13.51 6.87
CA THR A 110 -22.77 12.93 6.58
C THR A 110 -22.80 12.11 5.29
N LEU A 111 -22.12 12.56 4.23
CA LEU A 111 -22.02 11.82 2.95
C LEU A 111 -21.23 10.51 3.11
N VAL A 112 -20.14 10.52 3.88
CA VAL A 112 -19.25 9.35 4.04
C VAL A 112 -19.69 8.43 5.20
N ASP A 113 -20.55 8.89 6.11
CA ASP A 113 -21.21 8.07 7.15
C ASP A 113 -22.39 7.26 6.66
N ASN A 114 -23.03 7.67 5.57
CA ASN A 114 -24.06 6.87 4.91
C ASN A 114 -23.44 5.89 3.89
N PRO A 115 -24.08 4.72 3.63
CA PRO A 115 -23.67 3.84 2.53
C PRO A 115 -23.60 4.62 1.21
N PRO A 116 -22.59 4.39 0.34
CA PRO A 116 -21.99 3.07 0.08
C PRO A 116 -20.64 2.77 0.78
N MET A 117 -20.07 3.71 1.54
CA MET A 117 -18.71 3.56 2.07
C MET A 117 -18.65 2.81 3.40
N VAL A 118 -17.66 1.91 3.52
CA VAL A 118 -17.38 1.10 4.69
C VAL A 118 -16.05 1.48 5.33
N ASN A 119 -15.93 1.30 6.65
CA ASN A 119 -14.66 1.48 7.34
C ASN A 119 -13.72 0.31 6.99
N TYR A 120 -12.64 0.62 6.29
CA TYR A 120 -11.51 -0.29 6.11
C TYR A 120 -10.55 -0.10 7.30
N GLY A 121 -9.87 -1.15 7.76
CA GLY A 121 -8.89 -1.03 8.85
C GLY A 121 -9.44 -0.64 10.24
N ALA A 122 -9.63 -1.63 11.13
CA ALA A 122 -9.43 -1.49 12.59
C ALA A 122 -10.17 -0.34 13.34
N ARG A 123 -11.34 0.12 12.88
CA ARG A 123 -12.14 1.23 13.46
C ARG A 123 -11.46 2.62 13.47
N ARG A 124 -10.19 2.76 13.05
CA ARG A 124 -9.58 3.99 12.53
C ARG A 124 -8.40 3.68 11.59
N GLN A 125 -8.67 3.49 10.29
CA GLN A 125 -7.81 3.98 9.19
C GLN A 125 -8.45 3.77 7.80
N GLY A 126 -9.21 4.76 7.35
CA GLY A 126 -9.70 4.83 5.98
C GLY A 126 -11.15 4.37 5.80
N ARG A 127 -11.88 5.05 4.91
CA ARG A 127 -13.15 4.57 4.36
C ARG A 127 -13.03 4.39 2.86
N ALA A 128 -13.67 3.36 2.35
CA ALA A 128 -13.68 3.01 0.94
C ALA A 128 -14.99 2.32 0.58
N HIS A 129 -15.24 2.13 -0.71
CA HIS A 129 -16.32 1.29 -1.19
C HIS A 129 -16.02 -0.19 -0.89
N GLY A 130 -17.04 -1.06 -0.96
CA GLY A 130 -16.85 -2.52 -0.77
C GLY A 130 -16.07 -3.20 -1.91
N GLU A 131 -15.86 -2.48 -3.00
CA GLU A 131 -15.11 -2.87 -4.20
C GLU A 131 -14.07 -1.80 -4.51
N PHE A 132 -13.10 -2.14 -5.35
CA PHE A 132 -12.00 -1.27 -5.76
C PHE A 132 -11.78 -1.40 -7.28
N TRP A 133 -11.25 -0.34 -7.89
CA TRP A 133 -10.58 -0.47 -9.19
C TRP A 133 -9.14 -0.93 -8.98
N MET A 134 -8.85 -2.20 -9.26
CA MET A 134 -7.49 -2.74 -9.35
C MET A 134 -6.85 -2.24 -10.65
N ARG A 135 -5.71 -1.56 -10.53
CA ARG A 135 -4.98 -0.92 -11.63
C ARG A 135 -3.75 -1.74 -12.00
N PHE A 136 -3.69 -2.21 -13.24
CA PHE A 136 -2.57 -3.01 -13.74
C PHE A 136 -1.42 -2.16 -14.25
N ALA A 137 -0.25 -2.79 -14.42
CA ALA A 137 0.91 -2.13 -14.98
C ALA A 137 0.58 -1.51 -16.36
N ARG A 138 1.07 -0.29 -16.61
CA ARG A 138 0.80 0.44 -17.86
C ARG A 138 1.98 1.21 -18.41
N SER A 139 1.90 1.57 -19.69
CA SER A 139 2.79 2.60 -20.25
C SER A 139 2.54 3.95 -19.56
N LYS A 140 3.64 4.66 -19.31
CA LYS A 140 3.71 6.01 -18.73
C LYS A 140 4.20 7.06 -19.75
N GLN A 141 4.09 6.75 -21.04
CA GLN A 141 4.42 7.68 -22.12
C GLN A 141 3.49 8.91 -22.08
N GLY A 142 4.05 10.12 -22.09
CA GLY A 142 3.32 11.36 -21.84
C GLY A 142 3.06 11.67 -20.36
N GLU A 143 3.63 10.87 -19.44
CA GLU A 143 3.62 11.06 -17.98
C GLU A 143 5.04 10.89 -17.42
N GLU A 144 6.06 11.31 -18.18
CA GLU A 144 7.47 11.10 -17.88
C GLU A 144 7.89 11.76 -16.55
N ALA A 145 7.50 13.02 -16.37
CA ALA A 145 7.78 13.80 -15.17
C ALA A 145 7.10 13.20 -13.94
N GLU A 146 5.88 12.71 -14.10
CA GLU A 146 5.09 12.06 -13.06
C GLU A 146 5.62 10.68 -12.66
N GLU A 147 6.09 9.87 -13.61
CA GLU A 147 6.78 8.60 -13.35
C GLU A 147 8.00 8.86 -12.48
N THR A 148 8.91 9.74 -12.92
CA THR A 148 10.14 10.07 -12.18
C THR A 148 9.85 10.67 -10.80
N LEU A 149 8.90 11.61 -10.69
CA LEU A 149 8.59 12.25 -9.40
C LEU A 149 8.03 11.26 -8.38
N SER A 150 7.24 10.28 -8.81
CA SER A 150 6.77 9.18 -7.96
C SER A 150 7.89 8.21 -7.58
N GLU A 151 8.78 7.87 -8.52
CA GLU A 151 9.95 7.01 -8.29
C GLU A 151 10.90 7.62 -7.25
N THR A 152 11.32 8.87 -7.46
CA THR A 152 12.19 9.61 -6.55
C THR A 152 11.53 9.84 -5.18
N SER A 153 10.23 10.14 -5.11
CA SER A 153 9.50 10.22 -3.84
C SER A 153 9.43 8.89 -3.07
N ALA A 154 9.41 7.76 -3.79
CA ALA A 154 9.42 6.44 -3.19
C ALA A 154 10.80 6.05 -2.64
N LEU A 155 11.89 6.48 -3.29
CA LEU A 155 13.25 6.37 -2.75
C LEU A 155 13.41 7.27 -1.52
N LEU A 156 13.02 8.56 -1.60
CA LEU A 156 13.12 9.48 -0.46
C LEU A 156 12.32 8.99 0.78
N PHE A 157 11.18 8.33 0.58
CA PHE A 157 10.47 7.66 1.67
C PHE A 157 11.27 6.50 2.27
N ASP A 158 11.93 5.68 1.43
CA ASP A 158 12.78 4.58 1.86
C ASP A 158 13.94 5.11 2.72
N SER A 159 14.55 6.21 2.27
CA SER A 159 15.63 6.90 2.97
C SER A 159 15.22 7.55 4.29
N MET A 160 14.04 8.20 4.34
CA MET A 160 13.45 8.61 5.63
C MET A 160 13.24 7.42 6.58
N LYS A 161 12.97 6.21 6.07
CA LYS A 161 12.81 5.01 6.90
C LYS A 161 14.13 4.37 7.30
N GLY A 162 15.16 4.41 6.45
CA GLY A 162 16.53 4.01 6.77
C GLY A 162 17.15 4.91 7.85
N ALA A 163 17.11 6.23 7.67
CA ALA A 163 17.58 7.19 8.67
C ALA A 163 16.85 7.03 10.03
N GLN A 164 15.53 6.79 10.01
CA GLN A 164 14.77 6.46 11.22
C GLN A 164 15.13 5.10 11.83
N GLU A 165 15.57 4.12 11.05
CA GLU A 165 16.04 2.82 11.54
C GLU A 165 17.37 2.98 12.28
N GLN A 166 18.38 3.56 11.64
CA GLN A 166 19.69 3.87 12.23
C GLN A 166 19.55 4.70 13.52
N ALA A 167 18.75 5.77 13.50
CA ALA A 167 18.53 6.60 14.69
C ALA A 167 17.93 5.86 15.90
N ARG A 168 17.19 4.76 15.68
CA ARG A 168 16.64 3.91 16.76
C ARG A 168 17.60 2.81 17.22
N GLU A 169 18.63 2.51 16.44
CA GLU A 169 19.69 1.57 16.81
C GLU A 169 20.73 2.26 17.70
N GLU A 170 21.03 3.54 17.43
CA GLU A 170 21.97 4.34 18.24
C GLU A 170 21.38 4.88 19.54
N ASP A 171 20.13 5.35 19.56
CA ASP A 171 19.44 5.71 20.80
C ASP A 171 18.11 4.93 20.97
N PRO A 172 18.17 3.75 21.62
CA PRO A 172 16.98 2.96 21.91
C PRO A 172 16.06 3.56 22.99
N GLU A 173 16.53 4.53 23.78
CA GLU A 173 15.75 5.16 24.86
C GLU A 173 15.01 6.41 24.38
N HIS A 174 15.67 7.27 23.59
CA HIS A 174 15.00 8.28 22.76
C HIS A 174 14.48 7.62 21.48
N THR A 175 13.47 6.76 21.62
CA THR A 175 12.75 6.24 20.45
C THR A 175 12.25 7.41 19.62
N ALA A 176 12.89 7.68 18.47
CA ALA A 176 12.41 8.65 17.49
C ALA A 176 10.95 8.31 17.17
N GLU A 177 10.02 9.15 17.64
CA GLU A 177 8.60 8.81 17.83
C GLU A 177 7.81 8.80 16.50
N ASP A 178 8.41 8.30 15.41
CA ASP A 178 7.82 8.41 14.07
C ASP A 178 7.77 7.10 13.26
N SER A 179 7.44 6.01 13.97
CA SER A 179 6.87 4.79 13.36
C SER A 179 5.58 5.03 12.55
N ASN A 180 5.07 6.27 12.51
CA ASN A 180 3.83 6.68 11.86
C ASN A 180 4.01 7.46 10.56
N ASN A 181 5.21 7.95 10.19
CA ASN A 181 5.35 8.59 8.87
C ASN A 181 4.99 7.60 7.76
N ARG A 182 4.04 8.04 6.94
CA ARG A 182 3.20 7.21 6.06
C ARG A 182 3.29 7.61 4.61
N GLU A 183 3.68 8.83 4.30
CA GLU A 183 3.58 9.41 2.96
C GLU A 183 4.72 10.41 2.75
N VAL A 184 5.31 10.36 1.56
CA VAL A 184 6.18 11.39 0.99
C VAL A 184 5.62 11.72 -0.39
N GLN A 185 5.45 13.00 -0.64
CA GLN A 185 4.96 13.56 -1.89
C GLN A 185 5.96 14.59 -2.41
N GLY A 186 6.29 14.53 -3.70
CA GLY A 186 7.01 15.56 -4.42
C GLY A 186 6.08 16.46 -5.23
N MET A 187 6.54 17.68 -5.47
CA MET A 187 5.98 18.62 -6.44
C MET A 187 7.09 19.10 -7.37
N LEU A 188 6.87 18.95 -8.67
CA LEU A 188 7.61 19.71 -9.69
C LEU A 188 6.92 21.06 -9.87
N ILE A 189 7.67 22.16 -9.76
CA ILE A 189 7.19 23.51 -10.10
C ILE A 189 8.36 24.34 -10.64
N ASN A 190 8.20 25.00 -11.80
CA ASN A 190 9.21 25.89 -12.38
C ASN A 190 10.62 25.24 -12.55
N GLY A 191 10.72 23.92 -12.69
CA GLY A 191 12.02 23.23 -12.72
C GLY A 191 12.69 23.04 -11.34
N ARG A 192 11.93 23.15 -10.24
CA ARG A 192 12.34 22.83 -8.86
C ARG A 192 11.61 21.59 -8.37
N LEU A 193 12.25 20.84 -7.46
CA LEU A 193 11.63 19.71 -6.78
C LEU A 193 11.36 20.06 -5.32
N VAL A 194 10.12 19.92 -4.90
CA VAL A 194 9.66 20.30 -3.56
C VAL A 194 9.04 19.08 -2.91
N PHE A 195 9.69 18.49 -1.92
CA PHE A 195 9.21 17.29 -1.23
C PHE A 195 8.61 17.64 0.14
N ALA A 196 7.57 16.90 0.51
CA ALA A 196 6.93 16.99 1.82
C ALA A 196 6.66 15.58 2.37
N SER A 197 6.77 15.44 3.68
CA SER A 197 6.39 14.27 4.48
C SER A 197 5.20 14.61 5.38
N ASN A 198 4.54 13.60 5.96
CA ASN A 198 3.43 13.87 6.89
C ASN A 198 3.87 14.55 8.21
N TYR A 199 5.14 14.37 8.60
CA TYR A 199 5.76 14.81 9.86
C TYR A 199 7.08 15.53 9.57
N ASN A 200 7.30 16.69 10.18
CA ASN A 200 8.55 17.46 10.09
C ASN A 200 9.72 16.64 10.66
N SER A 201 9.52 15.90 11.76
CA SER A 201 10.57 15.04 12.34
C SER A 201 11.17 14.03 11.36
N SER A 202 10.40 13.55 10.38
CA SER A 202 10.92 12.68 9.32
C SER A 202 11.87 13.38 8.34
N ILE A 203 11.71 14.69 8.11
CA ILE A 203 12.67 15.51 7.35
C ILE A 203 13.86 15.83 8.24
N ASP A 204 13.60 16.28 9.47
CA ASP A 204 14.62 16.71 10.42
C ASP A 204 15.61 15.57 10.71
N THR A 205 15.12 14.34 10.99
CA THR A 205 15.98 13.15 11.18
C THR A 205 16.75 12.74 9.93
N LEU A 206 16.15 12.82 8.73
CA LEU A 206 16.86 12.48 7.49
C LEU A 206 18.00 13.48 7.21
N VAL A 207 17.71 14.77 7.36
CA VAL A 207 18.68 15.84 7.15
C VAL A 207 19.80 15.78 8.18
N GLU A 208 19.46 15.68 9.48
CA GLU A 208 20.43 15.55 10.58
C GLU A 208 21.40 14.38 10.37
N ARG A 209 20.90 13.26 9.83
CA ARG A 209 21.71 12.07 9.51
C ARG A 209 22.60 12.25 8.29
N GLY A 210 22.16 13.01 7.28
CA GLY A 210 22.95 13.31 6.09
C GLY A 210 24.08 14.32 6.30
N ARG A 211 24.09 15.07 7.41
CA ARG A 211 25.13 16.11 7.64
C ARG A 211 26.50 15.49 7.89
N HIS A 212 27.39 15.59 6.89
CA HIS A 212 28.80 15.23 7.03
C HIS A 212 29.61 16.26 7.85
N GLU A 213 29.20 17.53 7.85
CA GLU A 213 29.85 18.61 8.61
C GLU A 213 28.83 19.42 9.43
N VAL A 214 29.27 19.99 10.56
CA VAL A 214 28.41 20.76 11.46
C VAL A 214 27.96 22.06 10.79
N GLY A 215 26.70 22.10 10.37
CA GLY A 215 26.08 23.27 9.74
C GLY A 215 26.05 23.25 8.20
N ALA A 216 26.64 22.24 7.56
CA ALA A 216 26.43 21.97 6.15
C ALA A 216 25.15 21.12 5.97
N GLU A 217 24.28 21.51 5.03
CA GLU A 217 23.14 20.67 4.67
C GLU A 217 23.53 19.64 3.60
N PRO A 218 23.02 18.40 3.67
CA PRO A 218 23.34 17.35 2.70
C PRO A 218 22.80 17.67 1.31
N THR A 219 23.47 17.14 0.29
CA THR A 219 22.99 17.07 -1.08
C THR A 219 21.80 16.11 -1.20
N PHE A 220 21.06 16.20 -2.31
CA PHE A 220 19.97 15.25 -2.52
C PHE A 220 20.47 13.83 -2.87
N GLY A 221 21.70 13.70 -3.38
CA GLY A 221 22.35 12.41 -3.61
C GLY A 221 22.58 11.66 -2.31
N GLU A 222 23.31 12.27 -1.37
CA GLU A 222 23.61 11.71 -0.04
C GLU A 222 22.33 11.32 0.73
N LEU A 223 21.27 12.13 0.63
CA LEU A 223 20.00 11.81 1.27
C LEU A 223 19.29 10.58 0.70
N LEU A 224 19.61 10.11 -0.51
CA LEU A 224 19.07 8.89 -1.09
C LEU A 224 19.89 7.64 -0.77
N GLU A 225 21.09 7.78 -0.19
CA GLU A 225 21.97 6.65 0.17
C GLU A 225 21.52 5.91 1.44
N PHE A 226 20.73 6.58 2.30
CA PHE A 226 20.05 5.89 3.38
C PHE A 226 19.05 4.89 2.78
N GLU A 227 19.25 3.60 3.04
CA GLU A 227 18.33 2.54 2.64
C GLU A 227 17.67 1.92 3.87
N GLN A 228 16.39 1.53 3.76
CA GLN A 228 15.73 0.77 4.81
C GLN A 228 16.25 -0.68 4.84
N SER A 229 16.44 -1.27 6.03
CA SER A 229 16.84 -2.67 6.12
C SER A 229 15.80 -3.59 5.49
N ASP A 230 16.25 -4.65 4.83
CA ASP A 230 15.39 -5.60 4.13
C ASP A 230 14.37 -6.28 5.10
N ALA A 231 14.76 -6.43 6.37
CA ALA A 231 13.92 -6.95 7.46
C ALA A 231 12.87 -5.94 7.97
N ALA A 232 13.10 -4.63 7.85
CA ALA A 232 12.14 -3.60 8.19
C ALA A 232 11.22 -3.25 7.01
N LEU A 233 11.76 -3.23 5.79
CA LEU A 233 11.03 -3.01 4.53
C LEU A 233 9.93 -4.06 4.32
N THR A 234 10.24 -5.33 4.60
CA THR A 234 9.34 -6.47 4.37
C THR A 234 8.47 -6.84 5.57
N ARG A 235 8.55 -6.08 6.67
CA ARG A 235 7.93 -6.38 7.97
C ARG A 235 6.39 -6.43 7.88
N GLY A 236 5.84 -7.65 8.00
CA GLY A 236 4.39 -7.90 7.98
C GLY A 236 3.79 -8.06 6.57
N LEU A 237 4.62 -7.96 5.52
CA LEU A 237 4.26 -8.33 4.16
C LEU A 237 4.31 -9.85 3.99
N ARG A 238 3.56 -10.36 3.01
CA ARG A 238 3.71 -11.73 2.49
C ARG A 238 4.91 -11.80 1.54
N GLU A 239 5.40 -12.99 1.25
CA GLU A 239 6.59 -13.22 0.39
C GLU A 239 6.50 -12.52 -0.98
N HIS A 240 5.41 -12.69 -1.72
CA HIS A 240 5.17 -12.00 -3.00
C HIS A 240 5.02 -10.47 -2.86
N GLU A 241 4.43 -9.99 -1.76
CA GLU A 241 4.34 -8.55 -1.48
C GLU A 241 5.74 -7.97 -1.20
N ALA A 242 6.56 -8.69 -0.44
CA ALA A 242 7.94 -8.33 -0.11
C ALA A 242 8.85 -8.34 -1.35
N GLU A 243 8.76 -9.38 -2.18
CA GLU A 243 9.46 -9.47 -3.47
C GLU A 243 9.08 -8.31 -4.40
N ASN A 244 7.78 -8.03 -4.55
CA ASN A 244 7.28 -6.91 -5.35
C ASN A 244 7.85 -5.55 -4.88
N VAL A 245 7.96 -5.33 -3.57
CA VAL A 245 8.55 -4.09 -3.01
C VAL A 245 10.04 -3.99 -3.31
N ARG A 246 10.81 -5.07 -3.07
CA ARG A 246 12.26 -5.10 -3.37
C ARG A 246 12.52 -4.85 -4.86
N ALA A 247 11.83 -5.58 -5.73
CA ALA A 247 11.98 -5.44 -7.18
C ALA A 247 11.62 -4.01 -7.66
N LYS A 248 10.58 -3.41 -7.06
CA LYS A 248 10.19 -2.02 -7.33
C LYS A 248 11.24 -1.01 -6.89
N LEU A 249 11.75 -1.09 -5.67
CA LEU A 249 12.80 -0.16 -5.19
C LEU A 249 14.11 -0.34 -5.98
N ALA A 250 14.54 -1.57 -6.24
CA ALA A 250 15.71 -1.84 -7.07
C ALA A 250 15.55 -1.26 -8.50
N SER A 251 14.36 -1.39 -9.11
CA SER A 251 14.02 -0.74 -10.37
C SER A 251 14.14 0.78 -10.28
N PHE A 252 13.61 1.38 -9.20
CA PHE A 252 13.62 2.83 -9.00
C PHE A 252 15.04 3.38 -8.79
N ARG A 253 15.92 2.66 -8.07
CA ARG A 253 17.33 3.04 -7.89
C ARG A 253 18.09 2.98 -9.21
N ARG A 254 17.96 1.90 -10.00
CA ARG A 254 18.53 1.82 -11.38
C ARG A 254 18.04 2.97 -12.26
N LYS A 255 16.75 3.28 -12.18
CA LYS A 255 16.09 4.37 -12.91
C LYS A 255 16.48 5.78 -12.48
N ASN A 256 16.83 6.00 -11.21
CA ASN A 256 17.36 7.28 -10.71
C ASN A 256 18.85 7.41 -11.05
N ARG A 257 19.64 6.34 -10.92
CA ARG A 257 21.05 6.30 -11.36
C ARG A 257 21.21 6.76 -12.81
N ALA A 258 20.34 6.32 -13.71
CA ALA A 258 20.34 6.77 -15.11
C ALA A 258 20.09 8.29 -15.27
N ILE A 259 19.39 8.94 -14.34
CA ILE A 259 19.20 10.40 -14.33
C ILE A 259 20.48 11.10 -13.87
N VAL A 260 21.09 10.60 -12.79
CA VAL A 260 22.37 11.13 -12.25
C VAL A 260 23.47 11.06 -13.30
N THR A 261 23.60 9.93 -14.00
CA THR A 261 24.59 9.76 -15.08
C THR A 261 24.22 10.48 -16.38
N GLY A 262 23.13 11.26 -16.40
CA GLY A 262 22.67 12.03 -17.57
C GLY A 262 22.08 11.20 -18.71
N GLN A 263 21.96 9.88 -18.54
CA GLN A 263 21.46 8.94 -19.55
C GLN A 263 19.92 8.88 -19.63
N ARG A 264 19.21 9.53 -18.70
CA ARG A 264 17.74 9.67 -18.64
C ARG A 264 17.36 11.13 -18.35
N GLY A 265 16.55 11.75 -19.20
CA GLY A 265 15.93 13.06 -18.97
C GLY A 265 15.53 13.85 -20.23
N GLU A 266 16.24 13.68 -21.34
CA GLU A 266 16.14 14.56 -22.52
C GLU A 266 15.25 14.02 -23.67
N GLY A 267 14.59 12.88 -23.47
CA GLY A 267 13.79 12.21 -24.50
C GLY A 267 14.47 10.97 -25.11
N GLU A 268 15.37 10.38 -24.33
CA GLU A 268 16.05 9.12 -24.60
C GLU A 268 15.07 7.99 -24.97
N GLN A 269 15.48 7.11 -25.88
CA GLN A 269 14.84 5.80 -26.08
C GLN A 269 13.30 5.86 -26.31
N GLN A 270 12.88 6.83 -27.14
CA GLN A 270 11.48 7.09 -27.51
C GLN A 270 10.59 7.63 -26.36
N ARG A 271 11.20 8.08 -25.27
CA ARG A 271 10.55 8.77 -24.16
C ARG A 271 10.35 10.25 -24.50
N GLY A 272 9.37 10.91 -23.88
CA GLY A 272 9.29 12.38 -23.91
C GLY A 272 10.41 13.04 -23.07
N PRO A 273 10.65 14.34 -23.23
CA PRO A 273 11.51 15.08 -22.30
C PRO A 273 10.89 15.04 -20.89
N ASP A 274 11.73 14.77 -19.89
CA ASP A 274 11.32 14.54 -18.50
C ASP A 274 11.77 15.71 -17.64
N ALA A 275 10.88 16.68 -17.46
CA ALA A 275 11.15 17.89 -16.68
C ALA A 275 11.52 17.60 -15.22
N THR A 276 11.06 16.49 -14.62
CA THR A 276 11.47 16.08 -13.27
C THR A 276 12.91 15.57 -13.28
N ALA A 277 13.28 14.70 -14.23
CA ALA A 277 14.66 14.21 -14.36
C ALA A 277 15.64 15.35 -14.69
N MET A 278 15.25 16.29 -15.55
CA MET A 278 16.05 17.48 -15.86
C MET A 278 16.26 18.36 -14.61
N ALA A 279 15.20 18.64 -13.84
CA ALA A 279 15.28 19.38 -12.58
C ALA A 279 16.16 18.65 -11.55
N LEU A 280 15.97 17.33 -11.42
CA LEU A 280 16.73 16.46 -10.51
C LEU A 280 18.23 16.50 -10.81
N ARG A 281 18.60 16.37 -12.09
CA ARG A 281 20.00 16.38 -12.56
C ARG A 281 20.66 17.76 -12.45
N ALA A 282 19.91 18.84 -12.62
CA ALA A 282 20.47 20.19 -12.75
C ALA A 282 21.29 20.67 -11.54
N LYS A 283 20.89 20.30 -10.31
CA LYS A 283 21.59 20.66 -9.06
C LYS A 283 21.52 19.53 -8.00
N MET A 284 21.69 18.27 -8.42
CA MET A 284 21.69 17.11 -7.50
C MET A 284 22.73 17.24 -6.38
N ASP A 285 23.94 17.64 -6.75
CA ASP A 285 25.10 17.80 -5.87
C ASP A 285 25.10 19.15 -5.11
N SER A 286 24.00 19.91 -5.20
CA SER A 286 23.81 21.08 -4.34
C SER A 286 23.11 20.66 -3.04
N PRO A 287 23.45 21.28 -1.90
CA PRO A 287 22.72 21.11 -0.65
C PRO A 287 21.22 21.29 -0.81
N VAL A 288 20.42 20.42 -0.18
CA VAL A 288 18.97 20.58 -0.12
C VAL A 288 18.61 21.83 0.69
N ILE A 289 17.49 22.47 0.35
CA ILE A 289 16.99 23.62 1.09
C ILE A 289 15.84 23.15 2.00
N VAL A 290 16.08 23.11 3.30
CA VAL A 290 15.04 22.81 4.29
C VAL A 290 14.32 24.12 4.64
N VAL A 291 13.01 24.19 4.41
CA VAL A 291 12.25 25.44 4.55
C VAL A 291 10.84 25.20 5.10
N ASP A 292 10.36 26.09 5.96
CA ASP A 292 9.00 26.06 6.49
C ASP A 292 7.99 26.66 5.48
N VAL A 293 6.77 26.12 5.38
CA VAL A 293 5.73 26.68 4.49
C VAL A 293 5.28 28.11 4.85
N GLU A 294 5.71 28.63 6.01
CA GLU A 294 5.48 30.01 6.44
C GLU A 294 6.65 30.97 6.18
N ASP A 295 7.74 30.50 5.56
CA ASP A 295 8.91 31.31 5.26
C ASP A 295 8.58 32.48 4.30
N PRO A 296 9.01 33.72 4.59
CA PRO A 296 8.68 34.89 3.78
C PRO A 296 9.30 34.85 2.37
N ASP A 297 10.45 34.19 2.21
CA ASP A 297 11.21 34.14 0.96
C ASP A 297 10.79 32.95 0.07
N LEU A 298 9.88 32.09 0.56
CA LEU A 298 9.36 30.91 -0.15
C LEU A 298 8.73 31.25 -1.52
N HIS A 299 8.27 32.50 -1.73
CA HIS A 299 7.87 32.95 -3.08
C HIS A 299 9.06 32.92 -4.04
N GLY A 300 10.11 33.69 -3.73
CA GLY A 300 11.32 33.78 -4.55
C GLY A 300 12.01 32.43 -4.72
N MET A 301 12.09 31.64 -3.65
CA MET A 301 12.60 30.26 -3.71
C MET A 301 11.90 29.40 -4.76
N LEU A 302 10.59 29.57 -4.96
CA LEU A 302 9.79 28.82 -5.93
C LEU A 302 9.68 29.49 -7.32
N THR A 303 10.02 30.77 -7.47
CA THR A 303 9.88 31.54 -8.73
C THR A 303 11.19 31.95 -9.39
N ASP A 304 12.24 32.26 -8.62
CA ASP A 304 13.37 33.06 -9.08
C ASP A 304 14.50 32.18 -9.61
N GLU A 305 14.98 32.47 -10.82
CA GLU A 305 15.81 31.59 -11.67
C GLU A 305 17.08 31.05 -10.98
N GLU A 306 17.63 31.77 -10.00
CA GLU A 306 18.73 31.30 -9.12
C GLU A 306 18.43 29.95 -8.45
N HIS A 307 17.18 29.71 -8.07
CA HIS A 307 16.74 28.49 -7.40
C HIS A 307 16.29 27.38 -8.35
N GLU A 308 16.30 27.57 -9.67
CA GLU A 308 15.96 26.49 -10.62
C GLU A 308 16.90 25.28 -10.47
N GLY A 309 16.37 24.07 -10.59
CA GLY A 309 17.07 22.82 -10.32
C GLY A 309 17.24 22.46 -8.83
N ARG A 310 16.96 23.35 -7.88
CA ARG A 310 17.12 23.04 -6.44
C ARG A 310 16.05 22.08 -5.94
N VAL A 311 16.45 21.31 -4.92
CA VAL A 311 15.57 20.44 -4.14
C VAL A 311 15.24 21.10 -2.80
N PHE A 312 13.96 21.13 -2.45
CA PHE A 312 13.42 21.69 -1.22
C PHE A 312 12.75 20.61 -0.37
N LEU A 313 12.97 20.63 0.94
CA LEU A 313 12.28 19.77 1.91
C LEU A 313 11.38 20.63 2.80
N LEU A 314 10.06 20.47 2.67
CA LEU A 314 9.08 21.32 3.33
C LEU A 314 8.72 20.87 4.75
N ARG A 315 9.01 21.76 5.70
CA ARG A 315 8.52 21.71 7.08
C ARG A 315 7.23 22.55 7.20
N PHE A 316 6.47 22.34 8.26
CA PHE A 316 5.30 23.17 8.60
C PHE A 316 5.34 23.49 10.09
N ALA A 317 5.85 24.67 10.45
CA ALA A 317 6.17 25.05 11.84
C ALA A 317 4.97 24.95 12.80
N ALA A 318 3.73 25.01 12.30
CA ALA A 318 2.52 24.77 13.09
C ALA A 318 2.40 23.34 13.67
N LEU A 319 3.15 22.36 13.15
CA LEU A 319 3.15 20.97 13.62
C LEU A 319 4.17 20.70 14.73
N ASP A 320 5.20 21.56 14.83
CA ASP A 320 6.32 21.35 15.75
C ASP A 320 5.81 21.18 17.19
N PRO A 321 6.31 20.19 17.95
CA PRO A 321 5.81 19.90 19.30
C PRO A 321 6.04 21.06 20.29
N ARG A 322 6.89 22.03 19.94
CA ARG A 322 7.15 23.28 20.68
C ARG A 322 6.19 24.43 20.32
N ALA A 323 5.31 24.28 19.32
CA ALA A 323 4.47 25.36 18.79
C ALA A 323 3.32 25.81 19.72
N LYS A 324 3.00 25.08 20.79
CA LYS A 324 2.00 25.49 21.81
C LYS A 324 2.53 26.59 22.74
N LYS A 325 2.68 27.79 22.16
CA LYS A 325 3.17 29.02 22.82
C LYS A 325 2.21 29.58 23.89
N THR A 326 0.96 29.10 23.96
CA THR A 326 -0.11 29.57 24.87
C THR A 326 -0.98 28.43 25.41
N GLY A 327 -1.67 28.66 26.53
CA GLY A 327 -2.61 27.71 27.17
C GLY A 327 -2.03 26.92 28.36
N LYS A 328 -2.89 26.12 29.02
CA LYS A 328 -2.54 25.36 30.25
C LYS A 328 -1.42 24.32 30.09
N ASN A 329 -1.08 23.95 28.86
CA ASN A 329 -0.08 22.94 28.53
C ASN A 329 1.17 23.56 27.83
N LYS A 330 1.36 24.88 27.95
CA LYS A 330 2.55 25.57 27.43
C LYS A 330 3.82 24.94 28.01
N GLY A 331 4.73 24.50 27.14
CA GLY A 331 5.99 23.85 27.53
C GLY A 331 5.91 22.32 27.75
N GLN A 332 4.73 21.69 27.64
CA GLN A 332 4.67 20.23 27.53
C GLN A 332 4.99 19.80 26.09
N GLN A 333 5.92 18.86 25.92
CA GLN A 333 6.03 18.10 24.67
C GLN A 333 4.70 17.39 24.43
N THR A 334 3.94 17.83 23.43
CA THR A 334 2.83 17.05 22.89
C THR A 334 3.30 16.32 21.65
N GLN A 335 2.76 15.13 21.38
CA GLN A 335 3.04 14.41 20.13
C GLN A 335 2.85 15.35 18.92
N GLU A 336 3.74 15.20 17.94
CA GLU A 336 3.77 16.04 16.73
C GLU A 336 2.43 16.00 15.99
N GLY A 337 2.02 17.15 15.44
CA GLY A 337 0.89 17.20 14.52
C GLY A 337 1.22 16.46 13.22
N SER A 338 0.18 15.98 12.50
CA SER A 338 0.36 15.37 11.18
C SER A 338 -0.53 16.06 10.16
N VAL A 339 0.04 16.51 9.05
CA VAL A 339 -0.68 17.03 7.88
C VAL A 339 -0.25 16.20 6.69
N HIS A 340 -1.20 15.74 5.88
CA HIS A 340 -0.91 14.95 4.68
C HIS A 340 0.08 15.70 3.76
N ALA A 341 1.06 14.99 3.21
CA ALA A 341 2.15 15.58 2.42
C ALA A 341 1.66 16.47 1.26
N GLU A 342 0.62 16.06 0.53
CA GLU A 342 0.05 16.87 -0.55
C GLU A 342 -0.56 18.18 -0.03
N GLN A 343 -1.10 18.16 1.19
CA GLN A 343 -1.64 19.37 1.82
C GLN A 343 -0.55 20.34 2.26
N LYS A 344 0.65 19.86 2.63
CA LYS A 344 1.82 20.74 2.87
C LYS A 344 2.25 21.43 1.56
N LEU A 345 2.27 20.71 0.44
CA LEU A 345 2.59 21.28 -0.88
C LEU A 345 1.54 22.35 -1.31
N LEU A 346 0.25 22.06 -1.13
CA LEU A 346 -0.82 23.04 -1.37
C LEU A 346 -0.75 24.25 -0.42
N LEU A 347 -0.35 24.04 0.84
CA LEU A 347 -0.08 25.11 1.80
C LEU A 347 1.07 26.00 1.33
N ALA A 348 2.19 25.43 0.88
CA ALA A 348 3.33 26.18 0.36
C ALA A 348 2.92 27.10 -0.81
N LEU A 349 2.25 26.56 -1.83
CA LEU A 349 1.74 27.35 -2.97
C LEU A 349 0.87 28.54 -2.51
N ARG A 350 -0.01 28.32 -1.53
CA ARG A 350 -0.88 29.37 -1.00
C ARG A 350 -0.13 30.40 -0.15
N ARG A 351 0.78 29.96 0.71
CA ARG A 351 1.51 30.81 1.67
C ARG A 351 2.55 31.67 0.98
N ALA A 352 3.28 31.09 0.03
CA ALA A 352 4.12 31.81 -0.92
C ALA A 352 3.31 32.70 -1.88
N GLY A 353 1.96 32.63 -1.88
CA GLY A 353 1.12 33.50 -2.71
C GLY A 353 1.24 33.28 -4.21
N ILE A 354 1.65 32.07 -4.64
CA ILE A 354 1.87 31.70 -6.04
C ILE A 354 0.58 31.88 -6.86
N ARG A 355 0.66 32.69 -7.91
CA ARG A 355 -0.44 32.99 -8.84
C ARG A 355 -0.20 32.22 -10.15
N PRO A 356 -1.02 31.21 -10.50
CA PRO A 356 -0.73 30.30 -11.61
C PRO A 356 -0.46 30.97 -12.95
N ARG A 357 -1.18 32.05 -13.27
CA ARG A 357 -1.07 32.75 -14.55
C ARG A 357 0.14 33.70 -14.65
N ARG A 358 0.89 33.92 -13.56
CA ARG A 358 2.03 34.85 -13.49
C ARG A 358 3.31 34.13 -13.09
N ASP A 359 3.21 33.28 -12.08
CA ASP A 359 4.35 32.79 -11.30
C ASP A 359 4.70 31.32 -11.65
N VAL A 360 3.79 30.58 -12.30
CA VAL A 360 4.02 29.20 -12.75
C VAL A 360 4.40 29.18 -14.23
N ARG A 361 5.59 28.66 -14.51
CA ARG A 361 6.19 28.46 -15.83
C ARG A 361 6.35 26.95 -16.07
N GLY A 362 5.89 26.45 -17.22
CA GLY A 362 6.02 25.03 -17.58
C GLY A 362 5.04 24.09 -16.84
N PRO A 363 5.38 22.81 -16.67
CA PRO A 363 4.55 21.84 -15.98
C PRO A 363 4.55 22.07 -14.46
N ILE A 364 3.43 21.74 -13.81
CA ILE A 364 3.35 21.57 -12.35
C ILE A 364 2.74 20.22 -12.06
N SER A 365 3.40 19.39 -11.25
CA SER A 365 3.02 18.00 -11.04
C SER A 365 3.17 17.64 -9.57
N VAL A 366 2.18 16.98 -8.97
CA VAL A 366 2.21 16.53 -7.57
C VAL A 366 2.05 15.00 -7.54
N MET A 367 3.16 14.30 -7.33
CA MET A 367 3.24 12.82 -7.30
C MET A 367 4.10 12.36 -6.13
N GLY A 368 3.82 11.18 -5.59
CA GLY A 368 4.52 10.65 -4.42
C GLY A 368 4.67 9.14 -4.47
N LYS A 369 5.14 8.55 -3.35
CA LYS A 369 5.20 7.08 -3.20
C LYS A 369 3.81 6.45 -3.31
N TYR A 370 2.83 7.13 -2.72
CA TYR A 370 1.46 6.67 -2.58
C TYR A 370 0.50 7.57 -3.37
N ARG A 371 -0.67 7.05 -3.71
CA ARG A 371 -1.75 7.80 -4.36
C ARG A 371 -2.40 8.77 -3.35
N PRO A 372 -2.88 9.95 -3.79
CA PRO A 372 -3.51 10.87 -2.87
C PRO A 372 -4.77 10.27 -2.25
N CYS A 373 -5.02 10.58 -0.98
CA CYS A 373 -6.29 10.18 -0.36
C CYS A 373 -7.46 10.96 -0.96
N MET A 374 -8.70 10.46 -0.85
CA MET A 374 -9.89 11.11 -1.45
C MET A 374 -10.00 12.61 -1.08
N GLY A 375 -9.69 12.96 0.17
CA GLY A 375 -9.70 14.36 0.63
C GLY A 375 -8.59 15.23 0.01
N CYS A 376 -7.39 14.69 -0.18
CA CYS A 376 -6.28 15.37 -0.85
C CYS A 376 -6.53 15.49 -2.36
N ALA A 377 -7.07 14.46 -3.00
CA ALA A 377 -7.42 14.46 -4.42
C ALA A 377 -8.49 15.53 -4.74
N ALA A 378 -9.54 15.65 -3.91
CA ALA A 378 -10.53 16.71 -4.07
C ALA A 378 -9.93 18.12 -3.87
N ALA A 379 -8.90 18.27 -3.02
CA ALA A 379 -8.19 19.54 -2.85
C ALA A 379 -7.29 19.84 -4.06
N LEU A 380 -6.62 18.84 -4.63
CA LEU A 380 -5.85 18.98 -5.87
C LEU A 380 -6.74 19.34 -7.07
N MET A 381 -7.93 18.72 -7.19
CA MET A 381 -8.96 19.15 -8.16
C MET A 381 -9.40 20.59 -7.94
N TYR A 382 -9.64 21.00 -6.69
CA TYR A 382 -10.00 22.38 -6.37
C TYR A 382 -8.92 23.39 -6.79
N TYR A 383 -7.63 23.12 -6.54
CA TYR A 383 -6.55 24.00 -7.02
C TYR A 383 -6.51 24.05 -8.55
N ARG A 384 -6.61 22.89 -9.21
CA ARG A 384 -6.58 22.76 -10.68
C ARG A 384 -7.72 23.49 -11.39
N GLU A 385 -8.93 23.40 -10.84
CA GLU A 385 -10.18 23.78 -11.53
C GLU A 385 -10.84 25.05 -10.97
N ARG A 386 -10.54 25.45 -9.74
CA ARG A 386 -11.09 26.68 -9.09
C ARG A 386 -10.04 27.76 -8.83
N LEU A 387 -8.77 27.39 -8.63
CA LEU A 387 -7.67 28.34 -8.37
C LEU A 387 -6.72 28.55 -9.57
N ASP A 388 -7.16 28.23 -10.79
CA ASP A 388 -6.42 28.44 -12.06
C ASP A 388 -5.11 27.64 -12.24
N PHE A 389 -4.78 26.65 -11.40
CA PHE A 389 -3.64 25.73 -11.62
C PHE A 389 -3.93 24.70 -12.74
N THR A 390 -4.38 25.16 -13.91
CA THR A 390 -4.92 24.30 -14.99
C THR A 390 -3.93 23.31 -15.60
N ASN A 391 -2.64 23.54 -15.40
CA ASN A 391 -1.51 22.66 -15.78
C ASN A 391 -1.12 21.65 -14.68
N LEU A 392 -1.82 21.63 -13.53
CA LEU A 392 -1.53 20.72 -12.42
C LEU A 392 -1.92 19.26 -12.73
N THR A 393 -0.91 18.39 -12.76
CA THR A 393 -1.07 16.94 -12.86
C THR A 393 -0.87 16.26 -11.49
N PHE A 394 -1.65 15.20 -11.23
CA PHE A 394 -1.57 14.37 -10.02
C PHE A 394 -2.26 13.02 -10.28
N ASP A 395 -2.06 12.00 -9.43
CA ASP A 395 -2.70 10.68 -9.63
C ASP A 395 -4.20 10.75 -9.27
N GLU A 396 -5.05 10.91 -10.28
CA GLU A 396 -6.51 10.92 -10.14
C GLU A 396 -7.10 9.60 -9.62
N ASN A 397 -6.31 8.53 -9.60
CA ASN A 397 -6.72 7.26 -9.01
C ASN A 397 -6.54 7.29 -7.49
N TYR A 398 -7.35 8.07 -6.80
CA TYR A 398 -7.20 8.31 -5.37
C TYR A 398 -7.50 7.08 -4.48
N GLY A 399 -6.97 7.13 -3.26
CA GLY A 399 -7.09 6.09 -2.24
C GLY A 399 -8.29 6.25 -1.31
N HIS A 400 -8.18 5.70 -0.11
CA HIS A 400 -9.22 5.77 0.91
C HIS A 400 -9.55 7.22 1.32
N TYR A 401 -10.75 7.45 1.82
CA TYR A 401 -11.10 8.67 2.56
C TYR A 401 -10.56 8.61 3.99
N PHE A 402 -9.92 9.69 4.46
CA PHE A 402 -9.53 9.84 5.87
C PHE A 402 -10.15 11.11 6.44
N GLN A 403 -10.87 11.00 7.56
CA GLN A 403 -11.41 12.18 8.26
C GLN A 403 -10.31 13.19 8.63
N GLY A 404 -9.11 12.71 8.98
CA GLY A 404 -7.97 13.56 9.31
C GLY A 404 -7.53 14.49 8.16
N SER A 405 -7.70 14.09 6.89
CA SER A 405 -7.34 14.96 5.76
C SER A 405 -8.34 16.11 5.60
N VAL A 406 -9.64 15.87 5.84
CA VAL A 406 -10.68 16.92 5.83
C VAL A 406 -10.59 17.82 7.06
N ASP A 407 -10.27 17.25 8.22
CA ASP A 407 -10.07 18.00 9.46
C ASP A 407 -8.85 18.94 9.35
N SER A 408 -7.75 18.47 8.76
CA SER A 408 -6.56 19.27 8.45
C SER A 408 -6.84 20.39 7.43
N LEU A 409 -7.63 20.13 6.38
CA LEU A 409 -8.08 21.17 5.45
C LEU A 409 -8.95 22.22 6.16
N TYR A 410 -9.85 21.80 7.05
CA TYR A 410 -10.65 22.72 7.88
C TYR A 410 -9.81 23.53 8.87
N GLU A 411 -8.67 23.02 9.33
CA GLU A 411 -7.78 23.74 10.24
C GLU A 411 -6.88 24.74 9.51
N HIS A 412 -6.19 24.29 8.44
CA HIS A 412 -5.11 25.06 7.80
C HIS A 412 -5.47 25.63 6.41
N GLN A 413 -6.45 25.05 5.71
CA GLN A 413 -6.81 25.38 4.32
C GLN A 413 -8.31 25.70 4.13
N ARG A 414 -8.88 26.50 5.05
CA ARG A 414 -10.32 26.86 5.05
C ARG A 414 -10.85 27.47 3.75
N HIS A 415 -9.99 28.01 2.89
CA HIS A 415 -10.37 28.56 1.57
C HIS A 415 -10.76 27.49 0.56
N VAL A 416 -10.35 26.22 0.76
CA VAL A 416 -10.79 25.06 -0.03
C VAL A 416 -12.16 24.58 0.45
N MET A 417 -12.50 24.80 1.73
CA MET A 417 -13.68 24.20 2.38
C MET A 417 -14.99 24.94 2.04
N ASP A 418 -15.38 24.90 0.77
CA ASP A 418 -16.58 25.52 0.21
C ASP A 418 -17.55 24.50 -0.44
N ALA A 419 -18.56 25.01 -1.17
CA ALA A 419 -19.54 24.18 -1.87
C ALA A 419 -18.95 23.34 -3.03
N HIS A 420 -17.88 23.80 -3.68
CA HIS A 420 -17.23 23.07 -4.78
C HIS A 420 -16.41 21.89 -4.25
N TYR A 421 -15.67 22.07 -3.15
CA TYR A 421 -14.98 20.96 -2.50
C TYR A 421 -15.94 19.89 -1.98
N LEU A 422 -17.09 20.31 -1.43
CA LEU A 422 -18.19 19.39 -1.09
C LEU A 422 -18.69 18.61 -2.31
N GLU A 423 -18.81 19.26 -3.48
CA GLU A 423 -19.26 18.61 -4.71
C GLU A 423 -18.25 17.59 -5.23
N TYR A 424 -16.94 17.90 -5.23
CA TYR A 424 -15.91 16.92 -5.59
C TYR A 424 -15.99 15.68 -4.69
N ILE A 425 -16.11 15.86 -3.36
CA ILE A 425 -16.27 14.73 -2.44
C ILE A 425 -17.59 13.98 -2.71
N ARG A 426 -18.70 14.68 -2.95
CA ARG A 426 -20.01 14.07 -3.30
C ARG A 426 -19.89 13.17 -4.54
N GLN A 427 -19.27 13.68 -5.60
CA GLN A 427 -19.02 12.92 -6.83
C GLN A 427 -18.12 11.70 -6.55
N MET A 428 -17.03 11.90 -5.82
CA MET A 428 -16.08 10.84 -5.42
C MET A 428 -16.69 9.75 -4.53
N VAL A 429 -17.76 10.05 -3.78
CA VAL A 429 -18.49 9.08 -2.96
C VAL A 429 -19.55 8.34 -3.79
N ALA A 430 -20.30 9.06 -4.63
CA ALA A 430 -21.47 8.55 -5.34
C ALA A 430 -21.15 7.82 -6.65
N GLU A 431 -20.21 8.34 -7.46
CA GLU A 431 -19.98 7.90 -8.84
C GLU A 431 -18.69 7.09 -9.03
N ASP A 432 -17.76 7.19 -8.08
CA ASP A 432 -16.39 6.73 -8.26
C ASP A 432 -15.93 5.82 -7.12
N ILE A 433 -15.31 4.70 -7.50
CA ILE A 433 -14.88 3.63 -6.60
C ILE A 433 -13.39 3.83 -6.34
N THR A 434 -12.99 3.76 -5.06
CA THR A 434 -11.58 3.90 -4.65
C THR A 434 -10.65 2.94 -5.39
N SER A 435 -9.44 3.40 -5.72
CA SER A 435 -8.48 2.62 -6.52
C SER A 435 -7.48 1.82 -5.67
N THR A 436 -6.89 0.78 -6.25
CA THR A 436 -5.83 -0.04 -5.66
C THR A 436 -4.87 -0.57 -6.74
N PRO A 437 -3.55 -0.68 -6.51
CA PRO A 437 -2.62 -1.20 -7.49
C PRO A 437 -2.60 -2.73 -7.49
N ALA A 438 -2.42 -3.29 -8.68
CA ALA A 438 -1.89 -4.63 -8.89
C ALA A 438 -0.37 -4.67 -8.57
N MET A 439 0.22 -5.86 -8.48
CA MET A 439 1.69 -5.99 -8.39
C MET A 439 2.37 -5.50 -9.68
N ALA A 440 3.65 -5.12 -9.57
CA ALA A 440 4.40 -4.49 -10.66
C ALA A 440 4.63 -5.41 -11.88
N HIS A 441 4.52 -6.72 -11.69
CA HIS A 441 4.62 -7.76 -12.72
C HIS A 441 3.25 -8.32 -13.15
N GLU A 442 2.12 -7.86 -12.60
CA GLU A 442 0.81 -8.42 -12.93
C GLU A 442 0.29 -7.88 -14.27
N ALA A 443 0.04 -8.81 -15.20
CA ALA A 443 -0.65 -8.55 -16.45
C ALA A 443 -2.13 -8.24 -16.22
N ALA A 444 -2.68 -7.34 -17.04
CA ALA A 444 -4.12 -7.07 -17.04
C ALA A 444 -4.90 -8.25 -17.63
N PRO A 445 -5.95 -8.77 -16.97
CA PRO A 445 -6.78 -9.84 -17.51
C PRO A 445 -7.58 -9.40 -18.73
N GLN A 446 -7.97 -10.39 -19.54
CA GLN A 446 -9.00 -10.21 -20.56
C GLN A 446 -10.30 -9.72 -19.90
N GLY A 447 -10.76 -8.53 -20.31
CA GLY A 447 -11.92 -7.85 -19.73
C GLY A 447 -11.59 -6.71 -18.76
N ALA A 448 -10.31 -6.44 -18.48
CA ALA A 448 -9.92 -5.17 -17.87
C ALA A 448 -10.32 -3.98 -18.77
N VAL A 449 -10.93 -2.95 -18.19
CA VAL A 449 -11.37 -1.75 -18.91
C VAL A 449 -10.31 -0.66 -18.82
N HIS A 450 -10.19 0.17 -19.85
CA HIS A 450 -9.28 1.33 -19.78
C HIS A 450 -9.92 2.46 -18.97
N ARG A 451 -9.26 2.85 -17.86
CA ARG A 451 -9.72 3.89 -16.93
C ARG A 451 -8.53 4.69 -16.40
N ARG A 452 -8.64 6.02 -16.34
CA ARG A 452 -7.62 6.94 -15.76
C ARG A 452 -6.19 6.60 -16.21
N GLY A 453 -6.04 6.47 -17.53
CA GLY A 453 -4.79 6.20 -18.22
C GLY A 453 -4.36 4.74 -18.33
N GLY A 454 -5.07 3.76 -17.71
CA GLY A 454 -4.61 2.37 -17.70
C GLY A 454 -5.66 1.27 -17.65
N PRO A 455 -5.26 0.01 -17.96
CA PRO A 455 -6.10 -1.15 -17.73
C PRO A 455 -6.45 -1.32 -16.24
N SER A 456 -7.74 -1.45 -15.95
CA SER A 456 -8.29 -1.58 -14.61
C SER A 456 -9.40 -2.62 -14.55
N LEU A 457 -9.50 -3.36 -13.44
CA LEU A 457 -10.58 -4.32 -13.18
C LEU A 457 -11.31 -3.96 -11.88
N ARG A 458 -12.63 -4.07 -11.86
CA ARG A 458 -13.42 -3.93 -10.63
C ARG A 458 -13.33 -5.22 -9.83
N VAL A 459 -12.80 -5.13 -8.61
CA VAL A 459 -12.57 -6.27 -7.71
C VAL A 459 -13.19 -6.02 -6.33
N PRO A 460 -13.62 -7.06 -5.60
CA PRO A 460 -13.94 -6.93 -4.18
C PRO A 460 -12.75 -6.42 -3.35
N GLY A 461 -13.00 -5.74 -2.23
CA GLY A 461 -11.95 -5.22 -1.36
C GLY A 461 -10.94 -6.25 -0.83
N ALA A 462 -11.26 -7.54 -0.83
CA ALA A 462 -10.33 -8.63 -0.49
C ALA A 462 -9.10 -8.71 -1.42
N TYR A 463 -9.17 -8.15 -2.63
CA TYR A 463 -8.05 -8.07 -3.58
C TYR A 463 -7.29 -6.74 -3.49
N ALA A 464 -7.71 -5.81 -2.63
CA ALA A 464 -7.03 -4.53 -2.51
C ALA A 464 -5.67 -4.69 -1.83
N SER A 465 -4.61 -4.28 -2.54
CA SER A 465 -3.24 -4.25 -2.00
C SER A 465 -3.19 -3.55 -0.64
N ARG A 466 -2.34 -4.10 0.24
CA ARG A 466 -2.00 -3.50 1.54
C ARG A 466 -1.22 -2.19 1.40
N GLN A 467 -0.71 -1.90 0.21
CA GLN A 467 0.12 -0.75 -0.08
C GLN A 467 -0.66 0.29 -0.89
N ALA A 468 -0.53 1.56 -0.51
CA ALA A 468 -1.27 2.66 -1.12
C ALA A 468 -0.61 3.16 -2.44
N ASP A 469 0.18 2.32 -3.11
CA ASP A 469 1.06 2.71 -4.22
C ASP A 469 0.30 3.24 -5.44
N VAL A 470 1.00 4.04 -6.25
CA VAL A 470 0.60 4.45 -7.61
C VAL A 470 0.52 3.26 -8.58
N THR A 471 -0.10 3.45 -9.76
CA THR A 471 -0.08 2.42 -10.83
C THR A 471 1.35 2.13 -11.26
N PRO A 472 1.82 0.86 -11.27
CA PRO A 472 3.18 0.55 -11.70
C PRO A 472 3.39 0.82 -13.21
N PRO A 473 4.59 1.26 -13.62
CA PRO A 473 4.96 1.33 -15.03
C PRO A 473 5.26 -0.07 -15.61
N THR A 474 5.00 -0.27 -16.90
CA THR A 474 5.49 -1.44 -17.65
C THR A 474 6.96 -1.34 -18.05
N SER A 475 7.63 -0.20 -17.82
CA SER A 475 9.06 -0.04 -18.08
C SER A 475 9.92 -0.27 -16.85
N ASP A 476 11.04 -0.95 -17.04
CA ASP A 476 12.15 -1.11 -16.09
C ASP A 476 13.44 -0.52 -16.69
N ALA A 477 14.53 -0.58 -15.93
CA ALA A 477 15.87 -0.17 -16.31
C ALA A 477 16.85 -1.34 -16.22
N GLU A 478 17.68 -1.51 -17.24
CA GLU A 478 18.88 -2.33 -17.24
C GLU A 478 20.09 -1.48 -17.60
N PHE A 479 21.29 -1.99 -17.32
CA PHE A 479 22.57 -1.44 -17.76
C PHE A 479 23.32 -2.58 -18.45
N ASP A 480 23.97 -2.29 -19.57
CA ASP A 480 24.85 -3.25 -20.25
C ASP A 480 26.27 -3.24 -19.66
N GLU A 481 27.18 -4.02 -20.26
CA GLU A 481 28.58 -4.16 -19.81
C GLU A 481 29.35 -2.84 -19.85
N ASP A 482 28.92 -1.89 -20.70
CA ASP A 482 29.49 -0.54 -20.84
C ASP A 482 28.82 0.50 -19.90
N ASP A 483 28.01 0.05 -18.93
CA ASP A 483 27.18 0.87 -18.03
C ASP A 483 26.20 1.81 -18.77
N THR A 484 25.80 1.43 -20.00
CA THR A 484 24.81 2.17 -20.77
C THR A 484 23.40 1.74 -20.37
N TYR A 485 22.61 2.70 -19.92
CA TYR A 485 21.20 2.57 -19.55
C TYR A 485 20.37 2.08 -20.74
N ARG A 486 19.57 1.03 -20.51
CA ARG A 486 18.56 0.54 -21.45
C ARG A 486 17.20 0.44 -20.77
N ARG A 487 16.20 1.06 -21.38
CA ARG A 487 14.80 0.97 -20.98
C ARG A 487 14.19 -0.30 -21.54
N ILE A 488 13.88 -1.25 -20.68
CA ILE A 488 13.26 -2.52 -21.05
C ILE A 488 11.76 -2.54 -20.73
N THR A 489 11.03 -3.41 -21.42
CA THR A 489 9.65 -3.74 -21.04
C THR A 489 9.69 -4.84 -19.99
N ARG A 490 9.11 -4.59 -18.82
CA ARG A 490 9.01 -5.57 -17.73
C ARG A 490 8.15 -6.76 -18.19
N PRO A 491 8.59 -8.01 -17.99
CA PRO A 491 7.74 -9.17 -18.24
C PRO A 491 6.53 -9.13 -17.31
N LEU A 492 5.34 -9.28 -17.88
CA LEU A 492 4.08 -9.34 -17.13
C LEU A 492 3.52 -10.77 -17.14
N THR A 493 2.97 -11.20 -16.01
CA THR A 493 2.40 -12.54 -15.81
C THR A 493 0.95 -12.46 -15.32
N ASP A 494 0.11 -13.42 -15.72
CA ASP A 494 -1.31 -13.48 -15.33
C ASP A 494 -1.49 -14.02 -13.89
N THR A 495 -0.97 -13.25 -12.91
CA THR A 495 -0.94 -13.62 -11.49
C THR A 495 -1.94 -12.84 -10.62
N TRP A 496 -2.67 -11.88 -11.18
CA TRP A 496 -3.60 -10.98 -10.46
C TRP A 496 -4.73 -11.66 -9.67
N THR A 497 -5.03 -12.93 -9.97
CA THR A 497 -5.97 -13.74 -9.18
C THR A 497 -5.43 -14.09 -7.78
N THR A 498 -4.22 -13.64 -7.46
CA THR A 498 -3.62 -13.70 -6.12
C THR A 498 -4.36 -12.76 -5.16
N GLU A 499 -5.16 -13.33 -4.26
CA GLU A 499 -5.70 -12.58 -3.12
C GLU A 499 -4.54 -12.07 -2.26
N THR A 500 -4.26 -10.76 -2.33
CA THR A 500 -3.19 -10.08 -1.59
C THR A 500 -3.60 -9.81 -0.13
N ALA A 501 -4.86 -9.45 0.13
CA ALA A 501 -5.31 -9.01 1.45
C ALA A 501 -6.26 -9.99 2.17
N SER A 502 -5.70 -10.79 3.07
CA SER A 502 -6.41 -11.09 4.33
C SER A 502 -6.39 -9.81 5.20
N ALA A 503 -7.47 -9.03 5.08
CA ALA A 503 -7.76 -7.72 5.68
C ALA A 503 -6.77 -7.15 6.72
N GLY A 504 -6.13 -6.02 6.38
CA GLY A 504 -5.45 -5.16 7.35
C GLY A 504 -4.44 -4.18 6.78
N ILE A 505 -4.87 -2.95 6.48
CA ILE A 505 -4.00 -1.77 6.62
C ILE A 505 -4.27 -1.22 8.02
N GLY A 506 -3.21 -1.02 8.82
CA GLY A 506 -3.28 -0.45 10.17
C GLY A 506 -3.40 -1.47 11.32
N LYS A 507 -2.90 -1.07 12.51
CA LYS A 507 -2.94 -1.87 13.75
C LYS A 507 -4.39 -2.15 14.19
N GLY A 508 -4.74 -3.43 14.35
CA GLY A 508 -5.97 -3.87 15.02
C GLY A 508 -7.07 -4.45 14.11
N SER A 509 -6.72 -5.04 12.95
CA SER A 509 -7.71 -5.74 12.12
C SER A 509 -8.37 -6.89 12.89
N ALA A 510 -9.70 -6.89 12.92
CA ALA A 510 -10.44 -8.11 13.20
C ALA A 510 -10.28 -9.03 11.98
N THR A 511 -9.89 -10.28 12.22
CA THR A 511 -9.78 -11.30 11.18
C THR A 511 -11.16 -11.64 10.63
N HIS A 512 -11.54 -10.99 9.53
CA HIS A 512 -12.63 -11.46 8.70
C HIS A 512 -12.22 -12.79 8.07
N THR A 513 -13.03 -13.83 8.26
CA THR A 513 -12.86 -15.13 7.62
C THR A 513 -13.28 -15.02 6.16
N ILE A 514 -12.32 -14.74 5.29
CA ILE A 514 -12.51 -14.57 3.84
C ILE A 514 -12.37 -15.95 3.14
N PRO A 515 -13.12 -16.25 2.06
CA PRO A 515 -12.95 -17.47 1.27
C PRO A 515 -11.53 -17.60 0.70
N ARG A 516 -11.13 -18.81 0.31
CA ARG A 516 -9.77 -19.08 -0.21
C ARG A 516 -9.67 -18.97 -1.72
N ARG A 517 -8.45 -18.68 -2.19
CA ARG A 517 -8.02 -18.67 -3.60
C ARG A 517 -8.38 -19.95 -4.35
N ARG A 518 -8.34 -19.89 -5.69
CA ARG A 518 -8.67 -21.03 -6.55
C ARG A 518 -7.58 -22.11 -6.59
N HIS A 519 -6.31 -21.74 -6.40
CA HIS A 519 -5.16 -22.65 -6.30
C HIS A 519 -4.88 -23.13 -4.86
N GLU A 520 -5.35 -22.41 -3.84
CA GLU A 520 -5.37 -22.88 -2.43
C GLU A 520 -6.57 -23.80 -2.12
N ARG A 521 -7.33 -24.15 -3.16
CA ARG A 521 -8.32 -25.22 -3.14
C ARG A 521 -7.72 -26.41 -3.86
N LEU A 522 -7.78 -27.56 -3.19
CA LEU A 522 -7.65 -28.86 -3.85
C LEU A 522 -8.48 -28.90 -5.14
N THR A 523 -7.91 -29.44 -6.21
CA THR A 523 -8.65 -29.70 -7.46
C THR A 523 -9.82 -30.66 -7.21
N PRO A 524 -10.83 -30.77 -8.11
CA PRO A 524 -11.93 -31.73 -7.94
C PRO A 524 -11.44 -33.17 -7.70
N GLU A 525 -10.34 -33.55 -8.35
CA GLU A 525 -9.70 -34.86 -8.25
C GLU A 525 -9.06 -35.03 -6.86
N GLN A 526 -8.26 -34.06 -6.41
CA GLN A 526 -7.64 -34.06 -5.08
C GLN A 526 -8.66 -34.00 -3.94
N GLN A 527 -9.77 -33.27 -4.11
CA GLN A 527 -10.88 -33.27 -3.15
C GLN A 527 -11.54 -34.65 -3.07
N THR A 528 -11.70 -35.30 -4.22
CA THR A 528 -12.29 -36.64 -4.32
C THR A 528 -11.35 -37.67 -3.70
N GLU A 529 -10.06 -37.68 -4.04
CA GLU A 529 -9.03 -38.53 -3.43
C GLU A 529 -9.02 -38.40 -1.89
N LEU A 530 -8.87 -37.18 -1.37
CA LEU A 530 -8.82 -36.94 0.08
C LEU A 530 -10.12 -37.39 0.77
N ARG A 531 -11.28 -37.18 0.12
CA ARG A 531 -12.58 -37.61 0.63
C ARG A 531 -12.74 -39.12 0.62
N GLU A 532 -12.39 -39.80 -0.48
CA GLU A 532 -12.47 -41.26 -0.63
C GLU A 532 -11.54 -41.97 0.36
N LEU A 533 -10.30 -41.51 0.49
CA LEU A 533 -9.34 -42.08 1.44
C LEU A 533 -9.84 -42.02 2.89
N TRP A 534 -10.55 -40.93 3.26
CA TRP A 534 -11.06 -40.73 4.62
C TRP A 534 -12.43 -41.41 4.89
N ASN A 535 -13.37 -41.25 3.96
CA ASN A 535 -14.78 -41.64 4.11
C ASN A 535 -15.16 -42.95 3.40
N GLY A 536 -14.30 -43.47 2.53
CA GLY A 536 -14.57 -44.64 1.69
C GLY A 536 -15.10 -44.24 0.31
N ARG A 537 -15.09 -45.20 -0.62
CA ARG A 537 -15.75 -45.08 -1.93
C ARG A 537 -17.20 -45.52 -1.83
N PRO A 538 -18.06 -45.16 -2.81
CA PRO A 538 -19.40 -45.75 -2.91
C PRO A 538 -19.31 -47.29 -2.94
N GLY A 539 -19.80 -47.95 -1.89
CA GLY A 539 -19.73 -49.41 -1.72
C GLY A 539 -18.52 -49.96 -0.95
N GLU A 540 -17.45 -49.17 -0.72
CA GLU A 540 -16.23 -49.63 -0.04
C GLU A 540 -15.94 -48.81 1.23
N PRO A 541 -16.05 -49.39 2.44
CA PRO A 541 -15.80 -48.66 3.68
C PRO A 541 -14.30 -48.32 3.85
N PRO A 542 -13.97 -47.16 4.44
CA PRO A 542 -12.59 -46.70 4.59
C PRO A 542 -11.79 -47.58 5.56
N THR A 543 -10.54 -47.86 5.21
CA THR A 543 -9.65 -48.68 6.04
C THR A 543 -8.77 -47.80 6.94
N ASN A 544 -8.07 -48.41 7.90
CA ASN A 544 -7.03 -47.70 8.65
C ASN A 544 -5.87 -47.23 7.75
N ALA A 545 -5.56 -47.99 6.69
CA ALA A 545 -4.52 -47.63 5.72
C ALA A 545 -4.95 -46.42 4.88
N SER A 546 -6.17 -46.42 4.32
CA SER A 546 -6.67 -45.29 3.52
C SER A 546 -6.78 -44.01 4.36
N ARG A 547 -7.24 -44.10 5.62
CA ARG A 547 -7.29 -42.94 6.51
C ARG A 547 -5.92 -42.42 6.93
N ARG A 548 -4.91 -43.29 7.04
CA ARG A 548 -3.52 -42.89 7.24
C ARG A 548 -3.01 -42.11 6.01
N GLN A 549 -3.26 -42.62 4.80
CA GLN A 549 -2.93 -41.93 3.55
C GLN A 549 -3.63 -40.57 3.46
N ALA A 550 -4.91 -40.45 3.85
CA ALA A 550 -5.61 -39.17 3.93
C ALA A 550 -4.95 -38.18 4.91
N ILE A 551 -4.39 -38.65 6.03
CA ILE A 551 -3.65 -37.79 6.98
C ILE A 551 -2.31 -37.36 6.39
N GLU A 552 -1.56 -38.28 5.79
CA GLU A 552 -0.28 -38.01 5.10
C GLU A 552 -0.45 -37.03 3.93
N LEU A 553 -1.56 -37.15 3.21
CA LEU A 553 -1.92 -36.28 2.09
C LEU A 553 -2.35 -34.89 2.59
N ALA A 554 -3.20 -34.83 3.62
CA ALA A 554 -3.58 -33.57 4.27
C ALA A 554 -2.42 -32.86 4.97
N ASP A 555 -1.45 -33.60 5.50
CA ASP A 555 -0.21 -33.04 6.05
C ASP A 555 0.64 -32.40 4.95
N ARG A 556 0.79 -33.10 3.82
CA ARG A 556 1.44 -32.55 2.61
C ARG A 556 0.75 -31.28 2.12
N TYR A 557 -0.57 -31.29 1.99
CA TYR A 557 -1.36 -30.13 1.59
C TYR A 557 -1.27 -28.97 2.59
N ASN A 558 -1.13 -29.26 3.89
CA ASN A 558 -0.92 -28.23 4.91
C ASN A 558 0.50 -27.65 4.87
N ALA A 559 1.52 -28.47 4.60
CA ALA A 559 2.92 -28.09 4.66
C ALA A 559 3.46 -27.47 3.35
N ARG A 560 3.12 -28.05 2.18
CA ARG A 560 3.57 -27.56 0.86
C ARG A 560 2.61 -26.54 0.28
N ASP A 561 1.33 -26.89 0.22
CA ASP A 561 0.29 -26.06 -0.41
C ASP A 561 -0.41 -25.10 0.58
N GLN A 562 0.19 -24.94 1.78
CA GLN A 562 -0.21 -24.05 2.87
C GLN A 562 -1.69 -24.14 3.31
N MET A 563 -2.36 -25.26 3.03
CA MET A 563 -3.80 -25.41 3.26
C MET A 563 -4.14 -25.54 4.75
N THR A 564 -4.78 -24.51 5.30
CA THR A 564 -5.32 -24.55 6.68
C THR A 564 -6.31 -25.70 6.89
N PHE A 565 -6.20 -26.38 8.04
CA PHE A 565 -7.03 -27.52 8.44
C PHE A 565 -8.54 -27.27 8.45
N GLU A 566 -9.01 -26.02 8.54
CA GLU A 566 -10.44 -25.72 8.51
C GLU A 566 -11.11 -26.11 7.18
N TYR A 567 -10.36 -26.12 6.08
CA TYR A 567 -10.84 -26.51 4.76
C TYR A 567 -10.63 -27.99 4.49
N LEU A 568 -9.44 -28.52 4.79
CA LEU A 568 -9.14 -29.95 4.64
C LEU A 568 -10.15 -30.80 5.45
N ALA A 569 -10.50 -30.36 6.66
CA ALA A 569 -11.54 -30.99 7.47
C ALA A 569 -12.93 -30.92 6.81
N LYS A 570 -13.29 -29.81 6.15
CA LYS A 570 -14.57 -29.68 5.41
C LYS A 570 -14.64 -30.63 4.22
N VAL A 571 -13.56 -30.83 3.47
CA VAL A 571 -13.50 -31.76 2.32
C VAL A 571 -13.85 -33.19 2.74
N VAL A 572 -13.39 -33.60 3.93
CA VAL A 572 -13.64 -34.92 4.53
C VAL A 572 -14.83 -34.96 5.50
N ALA A 573 -15.60 -33.88 5.63
CA ALA A 573 -16.75 -33.74 6.54
C ALA A 573 -16.44 -33.96 8.05
N LEU A 574 -15.29 -33.47 8.53
CA LEU A 574 -14.88 -33.51 9.93
C LEU A 574 -14.76 -32.11 10.56
N HIS A 575 -14.77 -32.03 11.90
CA HIS A 575 -14.49 -30.80 12.63
C HIS A 575 -12.99 -30.41 12.55
N PRO A 576 -12.63 -29.14 12.31
CA PRO A 576 -11.24 -28.68 12.16
C PRO A 576 -10.31 -29.14 13.28
N ASP A 577 -10.63 -28.87 14.54
CA ASP A 577 -9.80 -29.25 15.70
C ASP A 577 -9.55 -30.75 15.80
N ARG A 578 -10.55 -31.56 15.41
CA ARG A 578 -10.46 -33.02 15.46
C ARG A 578 -9.55 -33.54 14.34
N PHE A 579 -9.61 -32.92 13.16
CA PHE A 579 -8.79 -33.26 12.01
C PHE A 579 -7.34 -32.84 12.21
N ASN A 580 -7.11 -31.60 12.65
CA ASN A 580 -5.80 -31.11 13.10
C ASN A 580 -5.21 -32.02 14.18
N GLY A 581 -6.01 -32.40 15.19
CA GLY A 581 -5.59 -33.36 16.21
C GLY A 581 -5.26 -34.76 15.69
N TYR A 582 -5.65 -35.15 14.47
CA TYR A 582 -5.16 -36.38 13.82
C TYR A 582 -3.84 -36.15 13.08
N VAL A 583 -3.71 -35.03 12.37
CA VAL A 583 -2.47 -34.65 11.66
C VAL A 583 -1.32 -34.37 12.64
N ALA A 584 -1.56 -33.63 13.72
CA ALA A 584 -0.56 -33.39 14.77
C ALA A 584 -0.05 -34.72 15.39
N ARG A 585 -0.95 -35.64 15.75
CA ARG A 585 -0.55 -36.97 16.25
C ARG A 585 0.21 -37.80 15.23
N PHE A 586 -0.01 -37.59 13.93
CA PHE A 586 0.77 -38.22 12.88
C PHE A 586 2.17 -37.61 12.79
N ARG A 587 2.32 -36.28 12.83
CA ARG A 587 3.62 -35.60 12.92
C ARG A 587 4.44 -36.08 14.13
N ASP A 588 3.81 -36.12 15.30
CA ASP A 588 4.47 -36.46 16.57
C ASP A 588 4.91 -37.94 16.66
N ARG A 589 4.29 -38.85 15.89
CA ARG A 589 4.43 -40.31 16.09
C ARG A 589 4.75 -41.11 14.82
N GLY A 590 4.71 -40.50 13.65
CA GLY A 590 4.89 -41.15 12.34
C GLY A 590 3.81 -42.17 11.95
N HIS A 591 2.82 -42.43 12.80
CA HIS A 591 1.75 -43.39 12.55
C HIS A 591 0.47 -43.05 13.32
N TRP A 592 -0.68 -43.43 12.76
CA TRP A 592 -1.98 -43.26 13.39
C TRP A 592 -2.89 -44.46 13.12
N LYS A 593 -3.73 -44.81 14.11
CA LYS A 593 -4.70 -45.92 14.05
C LYS A 593 -6.06 -45.42 14.54
N HIS A 594 -7.11 -45.54 13.73
CA HIS A 594 -8.45 -45.21 14.17
C HIS A 594 -8.96 -46.29 15.12
N VAL A 595 -9.10 -45.95 16.40
CA VAL A 595 -9.90 -46.74 17.35
C VAL A 595 -11.31 -46.14 17.34
N PRO A 596 -12.35 -46.85 16.88
CA PRO A 596 -13.71 -46.36 16.98
C PRO A 596 -14.10 -46.20 18.45
N THR A 597 -14.33 -44.97 18.89
CA THR A 597 -14.89 -44.74 20.23
C THR A 597 -16.31 -45.30 20.25
N ARG A 598 -16.48 -46.44 20.93
CA ARG A 598 -17.79 -47.05 21.19
C ARG A 598 -18.74 -45.99 21.78
N SER A 599 -19.94 -45.97 21.26
CA SER A 599 -20.97 -44.97 21.52
C SER A 599 -21.34 -44.85 23.00
N LYS A 600 -21.30 -43.63 23.54
CA LYS A 600 -22.32 -43.17 24.49
C LYS A 600 -22.91 -41.85 24.00
N LYS A 601 -24.13 -41.97 23.47
CA LYS A 601 -25.00 -40.86 23.07
C LYS A 601 -25.55 -40.21 24.34
N VAL A 602 -25.22 -38.95 24.59
CA VAL A 602 -26.02 -38.05 25.44
C VAL A 602 -26.05 -36.68 24.76
N GLU A 603 -27.18 -36.36 24.15
CA GLU A 603 -27.47 -35.01 23.67
C GLU A 603 -27.69 -34.10 24.88
N THR A 604 -26.77 -33.18 25.14
CA THR A 604 -26.91 -32.17 26.22
C THR A 604 -26.62 -30.76 25.70
N GLY A 605 -27.60 -30.23 24.97
CA GLY A 605 -27.92 -28.81 24.90
C GLY A 605 -26.93 -27.86 24.17
N PRO A 606 -27.39 -26.63 23.87
CA PRO A 606 -26.53 -25.61 23.30
C PRO A 606 -25.50 -25.15 24.33
N LYS A 607 -24.22 -25.44 24.07
CA LYS A 607 -23.11 -24.93 24.90
C LYS A 607 -22.90 -23.44 24.69
N ASN A 608 -23.71 -22.65 25.39
CA ASN A 608 -23.43 -21.24 25.66
C ASN A 608 -22.11 -21.13 26.44
N ARG A 609 -20.98 -21.07 25.72
CA ARG A 609 -19.69 -20.61 26.24
C ARG A 609 -19.78 -19.10 26.53
N LYS A 610 -20.53 -18.72 27.56
CA LYS A 610 -20.21 -17.47 28.29
C LYS A 610 -18.76 -17.61 28.73
N LYS A 611 -17.92 -16.61 28.42
CA LYS A 611 -16.61 -16.46 29.06
C LYS A 611 -16.84 -16.57 30.57
N GLY A 612 -16.07 -17.41 31.25
CA GLY A 612 -16.16 -17.52 32.70
C GLY A 612 -15.95 -16.15 33.33
N ALA A 613 -16.70 -15.85 34.40
CA ALA A 613 -16.46 -14.63 35.18
C ALA A 613 -14.97 -14.60 35.58
N VAL A 614 -14.32 -13.45 35.38
CA VAL A 614 -12.87 -13.28 35.62
C VAL A 614 -12.50 -13.65 37.07
N GLU A 615 -13.41 -13.35 37.99
CA GLU A 615 -13.44 -13.75 39.40
C GLU A 615 -13.19 -15.25 39.65
N LYS A 616 -13.56 -16.14 38.73
CA LYS A 616 -13.41 -17.60 38.87
C LYS A 616 -12.19 -18.20 38.18
N GLN A 617 -11.37 -17.40 37.49
CA GLN A 617 -10.19 -17.89 36.76
C GLN A 617 -8.86 -17.67 37.50
N PHE A 618 -8.82 -16.77 38.49
CA PHE A 618 -7.56 -16.33 39.12
C PHE A 618 -7.50 -16.51 40.65
N THR A 619 -8.43 -17.27 41.22
CA THR A 619 -8.46 -17.69 42.64
C THR A 619 -7.64 -18.95 42.93
N LYS A 620 -6.81 -19.43 41.98
CA LYS A 620 -5.89 -20.55 42.24
C LYS A 620 -4.66 -20.06 42.99
N GLY A 621 -4.71 -20.20 44.32
CA GLY A 621 -3.59 -19.97 45.24
C GLY A 621 -4.09 -19.98 46.69
N GLY A 622 -3.16 -20.08 47.64
CA GLY A 622 -3.47 -19.91 49.07
C GLY A 622 -3.87 -18.47 49.42
N GLU A 623 -4.56 -18.28 50.54
CA GLU A 623 -4.63 -16.95 51.15
C GLU A 623 -3.24 -16.52 51.63
N LEU A 624 -3.01 -15.21 51.73
CA LEU A 624 -1.73 -14.70 52.23
C LEU A 624 -1.72 -14.88 53.75
N ASP A 625 -0.76 -15.63 54.28
CA ASP A 625 -0.56 -15.85 55.71
C ASP A 625 0.39 -14.81 56.32
N GLN A 626 0.67 -14.96 57.62
CA GLN A 626 1.51 -14.03 58.37
C GLN A 626 2.96 -14.03 57.86
N GLU A 627 3.51 -15.17 57.47
CA GLU A 627 4.88 -15.29 56.95
C GLU A 627 5.03 -14.54 55.62
N GLY A 628 4.03 -14.67 54.73
CA GLY A 628 3.96 -13.88 53.50
C GLY A 628 3.76 -12.38 53.76
N MET A 629 2.94 -11.99 54.75
CA MET A 629 2.78 -10.58 55.13
C MET A 629 4.08 -9.97 55.69
N ASP A 630 4.75 -10.68 56.60
CA ASP A 630 5.98 -10.22 57.23
C ASP A 630 7.13 -10.14 56.22
N THR A 631 7.23 -11.09 55.29
CA THR A 631 8.20 -11.03 54.17
C THR A 631 7.97 -9.80 53.28
N ILE A 632 6.71 -9.49 52.95
CA ILE A 632 6.36 -8.30 52.17
C ILE A 632 6.67 -7.02 52.97
N ARG A 633 6.33 -6.99 54.26
CA ARG A 633 6.57 -5.85 55.16
C ARG A 633 8.07 -5.56 55.29
N ALA A 634 8.90 -6.58 55.51
CA ALA A 634 10.36 -6.42 55.61
C ALA A 634 10.99 -5.82 54.32
N VAL A 635 10.49 -6.20 53.14
CA VAL A 635 10.92 -5.58 51.87
C VAL A 635 10.44 -4.13 51.77
N ILE A 636 9.21 -3.81 52.21
CA ILE A 636 8.72 -2.42 52.21
C ILE A 636 9.44 -1.54 53.25
N GLU A 637 9.89 -2.11 54.36
CA GLU A 637 10.68 -1.41 55.39
C GLU A 637 12.12 -1.14 54.93
N SER A 638 12.79 -2.14 54.36
CA SER A 638 14.15 -1.99 53.80
C SER A 638 14.24 -1.02 52.61
N LEU A 639 13.14 -0.78 51.89
CA LEU A 639 13.05 0.22 50.82
C LEU A 639 12.86 1.67 51.31
N GLY A 640 12.80 1.90 52.63
CA GLY A 640 12.99 3.22 53.25
C GLY A 640 12.01 4.29 52.80
N ASP A 641 12.52 5.27 52.04
CA ASP A 641 11.85 6.52 51.66
C ASP A 641 11.08 6.48 50.33
N ASP A 642 11.04 5.33 49.65
CA ASP A 642 10.33 5.19 48.38
C ASP A 642 8.88 5.71 48.45
N ALA A 643 8.48 6.49 47.44
CA ALA A 643 7.20 7.17 47.43
C ALA A 643 6.00 6.21 47.47
N TRP A 644 6.12 5.06 46.79
CA TRP A 644 5.09 4.03 46.78
C TRP A 644 5.03 3.31 48.14
N CYS A 645 6.18 2.99 48.73
CA CYS A 645 6.26 2.40 50.08
C CYS A 645 5.68 3.32 51.16
N ARG A 646 5.90 4.64 51.09
CA ARG A 646 5.30 5.61 52.03
C ARG A 646 3.78 5.70 51.88
N ASP A 647 3.26 5.66 50.65
CA ASP A 647 1.82 5.64 50.41
C ASP A 647 1.17 4.30 50.80
N TRP A 648 1.91 3.17 50.74
CA TRP A 648 1.48 1.90 51.33
C TRP A 648 1.40 1.95 52.86
N ARG A 649 2.43 2.47 53.56
CA ARG A 649 2.36 2.62 55.03
C ARG A 649 1.18 3.50 55.46
N ARG A 650 0.87 4.56 54.71
CA ARG A 650 -0.33 5.39 54.94
C ARG A 650 -1.65 4.62 54.71
N ALA A 651 -1.69 3.64 53.83
CA ALA A 651 -2.87 2.81 53.60
C ALA A 651 -3.03 1.71 54.68
N ASP A 652 -1.93 1.07 55.09
CA ASP A 652 -1.90 0.06 56.18
C ASP A 652 -2.28 0.72 57.54
N ASP A 653 -1.78 1.93 57.81
CA ASP A 653 -2.16 2.79 58.95
C ASP A 653 -3.63 3.28 58.91
N GLY A 654 -4.40 2.99 57.85
CA GLY A 654 -5.77 3.47 57.66
C GLY A 654 -5.89 4.99 57.37
N ARG A 655 -4.78 5.67 57.07
CA ARG A 655 -4.72 7.12 56.78
C ARG A 655 -4.97 7.46 55.30
N SER A 656 -5.14 6.45 54.45
CA SER A 656 -5.46 6.59 53.01
C SER A 656 -6.45 5.50 52.58
N THR A 657 -7.40 5.86 51.70
CA THR A 657 -8.43 4.96 51.16
C THR A 657 -8.28 4.71 49.65
N GLY A 658 -7.25 5.27 49.01
CA GLY A 658 -7.02 5.16 47.57
C GLY A 658 -6.32 3.86 47.14
N GLU A 659 -6.70 3.30 45.99
CA GLU A 659 -5.97 2.16 45.41
C GLU A 659 -4.56 2.56 44.94
N LEU A 660 -3.53 1.85 45.40
CA LEU A 660 -2.16 2.05 44.96
C LEU A 660 -1.94 1.50 43.55
N ASN A 661 -1.09 2.18 42.77
CA ASN A 661 -0.77 1.73 41.42
C ASN A 661 0.33 0.66 41.44
N ALA A 662 -0.06 -0.61 41.27
CA ALA A 662 0.87 -1.74 41.26
C ALA A 662 1.99 -1.67 40.21
N THR A 663 1.85 -0.93 39.11
CA THR A 663 2.95 -0.80 38.11
C THR A 663 4.03 0.20 38.53
N LYS A 664 3.80 0.97 39.60
CA LYS A 664 4.77 1.87 40.23
C LYS A 664 5.42 1.27 41.49
N ALA A 665 5.08 0.05 41.87
CA ALA A 665 5.73 -0.63 42.99
C ALA A 665 7.23 -0.85 42.68
N PRO A 666 8.14 -0.73 43.67
CA PRO A 666 9.57 -0.92 43.47
C PRO A 666 9.91 -2.30 42.91
N ASP A 667 10.95 -2.38 42.09
CA ASP A 667 11.32 -3.60 41.38
C ASP A 667 11.75 -4.74 42.33
N ALA A 668 12.38 -4.42 43.47
CA ALA A 668 12.65 -5.38 44.54
C ALA A 668 11.36 -6.02 45.11
N LEU A 669 10.34 -5.19 45.40
CA LEU A 669 9.04 -5.67 45.87
C LEU A 669 8.32 -6.50 44.80
N LEU A 670 8.33 -6.07 43.54
CA LEU A 670 7.73 -6.83 42.43
C LEU A 670 8.43 -8.18 42.19
N ARG A 671 9.73 -8.29 42.44
CA ARG A 671 10.49 -9.56 42.40
C ARG A 671 10.06 -10.48 43.54
N THR A 672 10.06 -10.01 44.79
CA THR A 672 9.62 -10.81 45.96
C THR A 672 8.16 -11.28 45.81
N LEU A 673 7.28 -10.48 45.22
CA LEU A 673 5.89 -10.88 44.94
C LEU A 673 5.76 -11.93 43.81
N ALA A 674 6.75 -12.03 42.92
CA ALA A 674 6.82 -13.13 41.95
C ALA A 674 7.33 -14.42 42.61
N GLU A 675 8.35 -14.31 43.46
CA GLU A 675 8.98 -15.38 44.25
C GLU A 675 7.96 -16.03 45.20
N LEU A 676 7.32 -15.25 46.08
CA LEU A 676 6.24 -15.70 46.98
C LEU A 676 5.07 -16.36 46.23
N ARG A 677 4.75 -15.90 45.02
CA ARG A 677 3.68 -16.49 44.20
C ARG A 677 4.10 -17.81 43.54
N ARG A 678 5.37 -17.96 43.17
CA ARG A 678 5.91 -19.19 42.60
C ARG A 678 6.03 -20.26 43.68
N ASP A 679 6.62 -19.89 44.82
CA ASP A 679 7.17 -20.85 45.78
C ASP A 679 6.17 -21.19 46.90
N HIS A 680 5.33 -20.23 47.33
CA HIS A 680 4.26 -20.43 48.32
C HIS A 680 2.85 -20.45 47.70
N HIS A 681 2.74 -20.30 46.38
CA HIS A 681 1.48 -20.35 45.63
C HIS A 681 0.38 -19.38 46.11
N TYR A 682 0.71 -18.20 46.65
CA TYR A 682 -0.31 -17.23 47.10
C TYR A 682 -1.18 -16.70 45.95
N SER A 683 -2.46 -16.45 46.27
CA SER A 683 -3.41 -15.87 45.32
C SER A 683 -3.08 -14.39 45.04
N VAL A 684 -3.21 -13.96 43.79
CA VAL A 684 -3.03 -12.53 43.45
C VAL A 684 -4.08 -11.63 44.13
N PRO A 685 -5.36 -12.04 44.32
CA PRO A 685 -6.31 -11.26 45.11
C PRO A 685 -5.89 -11.03 46.57
N SER A 686 -5.36 -12.03 47.28
CA SER A 686 -4.91 -11.85 48.67
C SER A 686 -3.70 -10.91 48.76
N LEU A 687 -2.70 -11.10 47.89
CA LEU A 687 -1.57 -10.17 47.75
C LEU A 687 -2.03 -8.74 47.42
N SER A 688 -2.99 -8.58 46.50
CA SER A 688 -3.47 -7.26 46.09
C SER A 688 -4.29 -6.54 47.14
N LYS A 689 -5.03 -7.30 47.97
CA LYS A 689 -5.75 -6.80 49.14
C LYS A 689 -4.79 -6.24 50.20
N TYR A 690 -3.74 -7.00 50.55
CA TYR A 690 -2.71 -6.56 51.51
C TYR A 690 -1.89 -5.37 50.99
N LEU A 691 -1.64 -5.31 49.68
CA LEU A 691 -0.92 -4.20 49.04
C LEU A 691 -1.81 -3.01 48.67
N HIS A 692 -3.11 -3.00 49.01
CA HIS A 692 -4.07 -1.96 48.63
C HIS A 692 -4.10 -1.62 47.12
N THR A 693 -3.77 -2.57 46.24
CA THR A 693 -3.64 -2.33 44.78
C THR A 693 -4.91 -2.61 43.95
N GLY A 694 -6.03 -2.86 44.66
CA GLY A 694 -7.38 -2.97 44.11
C GLY A 694 -7.99 -4.36 44.23
N ALA A 695 -9.33 -4.43 44.34
CA ALA A 695 -10.04 -5.62 44.82
C ALA A 695 -9.80 -6.92 44.01
N ASN A 696 -9.52 -6.80 42.70
CA ASN A 696 -9.43 -7.95 41.78
C ASN A 696 -7.99 -8.38 41.43
N GLY A 697 -6.96 -7.69 41.92
CA GLY A 697 -5.55 -8.02 41.63
C GLY A 697 -5.09 -7.90 40.17
N ASP A 698 -5.95 -7.48 39.24
CA ASP A 698 -5.66 -7.39 37.80
C ASP A 698 -4.48 -6.47 37.46
N LYS A 699 -4.32 -5.37 38.20
CA LYS A 699 -3.19 -4.43 38.07
C LYS A 699 -1.90 -5.08 38.56
N LEU A 700 -1.95 -5.73 39.73
CA LEU A 700 -0.82 -6.41 40.35
C LEU A 700 -0.34 -7.60 39.51
N ARG A 701 -1.24 -8.44 39.00
CA ARG A 701 -0.91 -9.55 38.08
C ARG A 701 -0.10 -9.05 36.88
N LYS A 702 -0.52 -7.94 36.25
CA LYS A 702 0.17 -7.35 35.10
C LYS A 702 1.56 -6.82 35.46
N ALA A 703 1.74 -6.27 36.68
CA ALA A 703 3.05 -5.80 37.14
C ALA A 703 4.00 -6.99 37.40
N ILE A 704 3.54 -8.01 38.13
CA ILE A 704 4.29 -9.25 38.40
C ILE A 704 4.70 -9.93 37.08
N GLN A 705 3.77 -10.16 36.15
CA GLN A 705 4.08 -10.83 34.87
C GLN A 705 4.99 -10.03 33.93
N ARG A 706 4.95 -8.69 33.96
CA ARG A 706 5.74 -7.85 33.05
C ARG A 706 7.14 -7.53 33.58
N LYS A 707 7.27 -7.38 34.90
CA LYS A 707 8.50 -6.99 35.60
C LYS A 707 8.98 -8.07 36.56
N GLY A 708 8.18 -8.41 37.57
CA GLY A 708 8.56 -9.31 38.66
C GLY A 708 9.13 -10.67 38.21
N GLU A 709 8.39 -11.38 37.35
CA GLU A 709 8.80 -12.69 36.81
C GLU A 709 10.10 -12.61 35.99
N LYS A 710 10.36 -11.48 35.30
CA LYS A 710 11.63 -11.25 34.58
C LYS A 710 12.79 -10.92 35.51
N LEU A 711 12.54 -10.12 36.55
CA LEU A 711 13.54 -9.75 37.56
C LEU A 711 13.97 -10.97 38.39
N LEU A 712 13.06 -11.89 38.67
CA LEU A 712 13.35 -13.17 39.32
C LEU A 712 14.23 -14.05 38.43
N ALA A 713 13.84 -14.27 37.16
CA ALA A 713 14.63 -15.06 36.23
C ALA A 713 16.05 -14.50 35.99
N ARG A 714 16.20 -13.17 35.92
CA ARG A 714 17.52 -12.51 35.80
C ARG A 714 18.40 -12.73 37.04
N ARG A 715 17.80 -12.74 38.24
CA ARG A 715 18.51 -13.02 39.50
C ARG A 715 19.05 -14.45 39.53
N GLU A 716 18.22 -15.43 39.13
CA GLU A 716 18.60 -16.85 39.10
C GLU A 716 19.71 -17.13 38.09
N GLN A 717 19.70 -16.43 36.95
CA GLN A 717 20.80 -16.46 35.98
C GLN A 717 22.11 -15.89 36.53
N SER A 718 22.06 -14.88 37.42
CA SER A 718 23.25 -14.34 38.09
C SER A 718 23.69 -15.12 39.35
N GLU A 719 22.80 -15.89 39.97
CA GLU A 719 23.08 -16.70 41.17
C GLU A 719 23.48 -18.15 40.83
N THR A 720 23.49 -18.54 39.55
CA THR A 720 24.02 -19.84 39.11
C THR A 720 25.55 -19.79 39.08
N PRO A 721 26.28 -20.52 39.95
CA PRO A 721 27.74 -20.48 39.94
C PRO A 721 28.29 -21.09 38.65
N MET A 722 29.27 -20.44 38.03
CA MET A 722 30.04 -21.05 36.94
C MET A 722 30.69 -22.33 37.45
N ARG A 723 30.33 -23.46 36.82
CA ARG A 723 30.89 -24.76 37.12
C ARG A 723 32.32 -24.82 36.57
N THR A 724 33.30 -24.61 37.44
CA THR A 724 34.73 -24.77 37.15
C THR A 724 35.10 -26.24 37.11
N GLU A 725 35.00 -26.87 35.94
CA GLU A 725 35.69 -28.12 35.62
C GLU A 725 36.35 -27.95 34.23
N ASP A 726 37.69 -28.07 34.23
CA ASP A 726 38.61 -28.32 33.10
C ASP A 726 38.61 -27.38 31.88
N ILE A 727 39.34 -26.25 32.02
CA ILE A 727 40.23 -25.76 30.95
C ILE A 727 41.61 -25.50 31.58
N GLU A 728 42.65 -26.11 31.01
CA GLU A 728 44.05 -25.99 31.47
C GLU A 728 44.62 -24.59 31.20
N MET A 729 45.71 -24.25 31.89
CA MET A 729 46.40 -22.95 31.84
C MET A 729 46.98 -22.69 30.41
N GLU A 730 47.27 -21.46 29.97
CA GLU A 730 48.28 -20.58 30.57
C GLU A 730 48.24 -19.12 30.02
N ASP A 731 48.92 -18.25 30.77
CA ASP A 731 49.36 -16.88 30.48
C ASP A 731 48.36 -15.71 30.29
N ALA A 732 48.39 -14.86 31.32
CA ALA A 732 47.64 -13.61 31.45
C ALA A 732 48.49 -12.37 31.13
N ALA A 733 47.83 -11.28 30.75
CA ALA A 733 48.28 -9.92 31.05
C ALA A 733 47.04 -8.99 31.24
N PRO A 734 47.13 -7.91 32.04
CA PRO A 734 45.97 -7.50 32.84
C PRO A 734 45.26 -6.21 32.37
N ILE A 735 43.99 -6.12 32.78
CA ILE A 735 43.18 -4.90 32.78
C ILE A 735 43.80 -3.87 33.75
N LYS A 736 43.78 -2.59 33.39
CA LYS A 736 43.79 -1.47 34.35
C LYS A 736 42.73 -0.43 34.00
N THR A 737 42.14 0.11 35.05
CA THR A 737 41.03 1.07 35.09
C THR A 737 41.49 2.52 34.91
N GLU A 738 40.52 3.36 34.54
CA GLU A 738 40.28 4.76 34.95
C GLU A 738 41.22 5.29 36.08
N GLU A 739 41.73 6.53 36.04
CA GLU A 739 40.96 7.78 36.10
C GLU A 739 41.85 9.05 35.93
N ALA A 740 41.20 10.21 35.70
CA ALA A 740 41.59 11.59 36.06
C ALA A 740 42.75 12.38 35.37
N GLU A 741 42.33 13.51 34.77
CA GLU A 741 42.90 14.89 34.83
C GLU A 741 44.36 15.23 34.42
N GLY A 742 44.49 16.27 33.56
CA GLY A 742 45.50 17.32 33.82
C GLY A 742 46.52 17.70 32.72
N ALA A 743 46.06 18.48 31.72
CA ALA A 743 46.76 19.64 31.11
C ALA A 743 48.12 19.52 30.35
N GLU A 744 48.31 20.55 29.51
CA GLU A 744 49.51 21.06 28.83
C GLU A 744 49.93 20.45 27.47
N ASP A 745 50.33 21.37 26.59
CA ASP A 745 50.65 21.18 25.16
C ASP A 745 51.98 20.45 24.94
N PHE A 746 52.11 19.72 23.83
CA PHE A 746 53.36 19.73 23.05
C PHE A 746 53.15 19.30 21.58
N GLU A 747 53.91 19.92 20.67
CA GLU A 747 53.86 19.72 19.21
C GLU A 747 54.66 18.48 18.73
N MET A 748 54.29 17.98 17.55
CA MET A 748 55.16 17.61 16.39
C MET A 748 54.78 16.29 15.68
N ASP A 749 54.24 16.46 14.47
CA ASP A 749 54.74 15.97 13.17
C ASP A 749 54.96 14.47 12.81
N ASP A 750 54.80 14.24 11.50
CA ASP A 750 55.31 13.16 10.62
C ASP A 750 54.71 11.73 10.67
N GLU A 751 53.68 11.51 9.83
CA GLU A 751 53.72 10.77 8.53
C GLU A 751 54.80 9.64 8.28
N PRO A 752 54.64 8.75 7.26
CA PRO A 752 53.59 7.72 7.10
C PRO A 752 54.18 6.33 6.73
N TRP A 753 53.55 5.21 7.11
CA TRP A 753 54.01 3.87 6.63
C TRP A 753 52.92 2.98 6.02
N SER A 754 53.06 2.80 4.70
CA SER A 754 52.32 1.89 3.83
C SER A 754 52.52 0.41 4.18
N VAL A 755 51.53 -0.44 3.87
CA VAL A 755 51.64 -1.91 3.93
C VAL A 755 51.13 -2.51 2.60
N PRO A 756 51.78 -3.55 2.02
CA PRO A 756 51.72 -3.79 0.56
C PRO A 756 50.86 -4.99 0.12
N ALA A 757 50.79 -5.20 -1.19
CA ALA A 757 50.08 -6.31 -1.83
C ALA A 757 50.96 -7.55 -2.14
N GLY A 758 50.36 -8.74 -2.12
CA GLY A 758 50.59 -9.78 -3.13
C GLY A 758 51.22 -11.12 -2.72
N PHE A 759 50.92 -12.13 -3.56
CA PHE A 759 51.40 -13.54 -3.62
C PHE A 759 50.81 -14.57 -2.62
N ALA A 760 50.59 -15.86 -2.97
CA ALA A 760 50.31 -16.53 -4.27
C ALA A 760 49.97 -18.04 -4.07
N GLY A 761 49.21 -18.64 -5.01
CA GLY A 761 49.12 -20.10 -5.26
C GLY A 761 48.10 -20.91 -4.42
N GLY A 762 47.51 -22.02 -4.89
CA GLY A 762 47.55 -22.65 -6.23
C GLY A 762 46.91 -24.08 -6.25
N SER A 763 46.53 -24.57 -7.45
CA SER A 763 46.12 -25.96 -7.81
C SER A 763 44.77 -26.51 -7.27
N SER A 764 43.72 -26.72 -8.10
CA SER A 764 43.42 -27.88 -9.01
C SER A 764 42.57 -28.99 -8.33
N SER A 765 41.74 -29.86 -8.98
CA SER A 765 41.51 -30.20 -10.40
C SER A 765 40.08 -30.76 -10.67
N SER A 766 39.58 -30.61 -11.92
CA SER A 766 38.80 -31.60 -12.72
C SER A 766 37.56 -32.33 -12.16
N MET A 767 36.39 -32.17 -12.84
CA MET A 767 35.80 -33.28 -13.63
C MET A 767 34.84 -32.81 -14.74
N THR A 768 34.69 -33.66 -15.77
CA THR A 768 34.28 -33.28 -17.14
C THR A 768 32.91 -33.83 -17.58
N LEU A 769 32.22 -33.09 -18.44
CA LEU A 769 31.11 -33.57 -19.28
C LEU A 769 31.63 -34.35 -20.51
N PRO A 770 30.83 -35.24 -21.12
CA PRO A 770 31.04 -35.71 -22.49
C PRO A 770 30.14 -34.99 -23.52
N HIS A 771 30.77 -34.48 -24.59
CA HIS A 771 30.14 -33.89 -25.79
C HIS A 771 29.43 -34.90 -26.72
N ARG A 772 28.57 -34.38 -27.60
CA ARG A 772 28.57 -34.71 -29.04
C ARG A 772 28.10 -33.51 -29.90
N PRO A 773 28.36 -33.46 -31.22
CA PRO A 773 28.81 -32.24 -31.89
C PRO A 773 27.87 -31.68 -32.98
N GLY A 774 28.24 -30.52 -33.56
CA GLY A 774 27.47 -29.79 -34.58
C GLY A 774 27.45 -30.41 -35.99
N PRO A 775 27.10 -29.61 -37.02
CA PRO A 775 28.19 -28.90 -37.71
C PRO A 775 27.90 -27.43 -38.12
N SER A 776 28.97 -26.76 -38.54
CA SER A 776 29.08 -25.34 -38.93
C SER A 776 28.99 -25.10 -40.45
N ILE A 777 28.24 -24.08 -40.86
CA ILE A 777 28.42 -23.24 -42.09
C ILE A 777 27.75 -21.89 -41.76
N GLY A 778 28.23 -20.68 -42.12
CA GLY A 778 29.44 -20.22 -42.81
C GLY A 778 29.45 -18.67 -42.87
N ILE A 779 30.58 -18.06 -43.25
CA ILE A 779 30.74 -16.59 -43.32
C ILE A 779 30.18 -16.06 -44.66
N GLY A 780 29.56 -14.87 -44.66
CA GLY A 780 29.12 -14.16 -45.87
C GLY A 780 28.88 -12.66 -45.62
N GLU A 781 29.37 -11.81 -46.52
CA GLU A 781 29.43 -10.35 -46.38
C GLU A 781 28.16 -9.59 -46.79
N ALA A 782 28.20 -8.28 -46.51
CA ALA A 782 27.28 -7.20 -46.85
C ALA A 782 26.36 -7.38 -48.09
N GLY A 783 25.06 -7.08 -47.91
CA GLY A 783 24.08 -7.02 -48.99
C GLY A 783 22.76 -6.33 -48.63
N SER A 784 22.61 -5.09 -49.12
CA SER A 784 21.38 -4.32 -49.40
C SER A 784 19.98 -4.83 -48.98
N SER A 785 19.24 -3.93 -48.32
CA SER A 785 17.77 -3.79 -48.21
C SER A 785 16.85 -4.82 -48.89
N SER A 786 15.97 -5.45 -48.09
CA SER A 786 14.53 -5.55 -48.39
C SER A 786 13.74 -5.97 -47.15
N GLY A 787 12.58 -5.34 -46.92
CA GLY A 787 11.72 -5.66 -45.77
C GLY A 787 10.76 -6.80 -46.08
N THR A 788 11.00 -7.99 -45.53
CA THR A 788 10.04 -9.10 -45.56
C THR A 788 9.37 -9.26 -44.19
N SER A 789 8.09 -8.88 -44.10
CA SER A 789 7.24 -9.22 -42.97
C SER A 789 7.12 -10.74 -42.82
N TYR A 790 7.52 -11.29 -41.67
CA TYR A 790 7.20 -12.67 -41.33
C TYR A 790 5.68 -12.86 -41.30
N ARG A 791 5.14 -13.58 -42.30
CA ARG A 791 3.82 -14.21 -42.18
C ARG A 791 4.05 -15.55 -41.49
N ASP A 792 3.40 -15.76 -40.34
CA ASP A 792 3.41 -17.06 -39.68
C ASP A 792 2.93 -18.15 -40.63
N ARG A 793 3.63 -19.29 -40.64
CA ARG A 793 3.17 -20.46 -41.39
C ARG A 793 1.87 -20.98 -40.77
N PRO A 794 0.84 -21.32 -41.57
CA PRO A 794 -0.36 -21.95 -41.05
C PRO A 794 0.00 -23.24 -40.29
N ARG A 795 -0.56 -23.41 -39.08
CA ARG A 795 -0.38 -24.64 -38.30
C ARG A 795 -1.34 -25.71 -38.78
N GLU A 796 -0.89 -26.95 -38.82
CA GLU A 796 -1.78 -28.11 -38.96
C GLU A 796 -2.64 -28.26 -37.69
N ILE A 797 -3.91 -28.64 -37.84
CA ILE A 797 -4.89 -28.80 -36.77
C ILE A 797 -5.53 -30.19 -36.93
N GLY A 798 -5.40 -31.06 -35.93
CA GLY A 798 -5.92 -32.43 -36.01
C GLY A 798 -7.44 -32.48 -36.23
N GLY A 799 -7.89 -33.34 -37.13
CA GLY A 799 -9.28 -33.42 -37.61
C GLY A 799 -9.61 -32.46 -38.76
N TYR A 800 -8.63 -31.72 -39.28
CA TYR A 800 -8.80 -30.82 -40.41
C TYR A 800 -7.63 -30.96 -41.41
N THR A 801 -7.96 -31.18 -42.68
CA THR A 801 -6.99 -31.11 -43.77
C THR A 801 -6.71 -29.66 -44.15
N LEU A 802 -5.46 -29.23 -44.03
CA LEU A 802 -5.00 -27.88 -44.40
C LEU A 802 -4.83 -27.75 -45.92
N HIS A 803 -5.55 -26.80 -46.52
CA HIS A 803 -5.38 -26.37 -47.90
C HIS A 803 -4.92 -24.90 -47.93
N VAL A 804 -3.77 -24.61 -48.53
CA VAL A 804 -3.28 -23.24 -48.71
C VAL A 804 -3.42 -22.88 -50.17
N ASP A 805 -4.25 -21.87 -50.48
CA ASP A 805 -4.40 -21.37 -51.85
C ASP A 805 -3.04 -20.79 -52.33
N PRO A 806 -2.42 -21.37 -53.38
CA PRO A 806 -1.10 -20.95 -53.84
C PRO A 806 -1.07 -19.54 -54.45
N ARG A 807 -2.23 -18.92 -54.74
CA ARG A 807 -2.32 -17.56 -55.29
C ARG A 807 -2.45 -16.49 -54.23
N THR A 808 -3.22 -16.73 -53.17
CA THR A 808 -3.46 -15.76 -52.09
C THR A 808 -2.59 -16.00 -50.85
N GLY A 809 -2.09 -17.23 -50.68
CA GLY A 809 -1.44 -17.69 -49.46
C GLY A 809 -2.42 -17.86 -48.29
N GLN A 810 -3.73 -17.83 -48.54
CA GLN A 810 -4.74 -18.01 -47.51
C GLN A 810 -4.88 -19.49 -47.14
N ALA A 811 -4.85 -19.78 -45.84
CA ALA A 811 -5.06 -21.11 -45.30
C ALA A 811 -6.55 -21.36 -45.01
N THR A 812 -7.08 -22.41 -45.63
CA THR A 812 -8.41 -22.97 -45.39
C THR A 812 -8.23 -24.37 -44.82
N TYR A 813 -9.12 -24.76 -43.91
CA TYR A 813 -9.08 -26.02 -43.19
C TYR A 813 -10.38 -26.75 -43.48
N ILE A 814 -10.29 -27.95 -44.06
CA ILE A 814 -11.45 -28.78 -44.38
C ILE A 814 -11.61 -29.79 -43.26
N ASP A 815 -12.74 -29.72 -42.55
CA ASP A 815 -13.11 -30.69 -41.51
C ASP A 815 -13.22 -32.10 -42.14
N GLU A 816 -12.48 -33.06 -41.59
CA GLU A 816 -12.35 -34.41 -42.16
C GLU A 816 -13.62 -35.26 -41.98
N ASP A 817 -14.44 -34.97 -40.97
CA ASP A 817 -15.70 -35.66 -40.68
C ASP A 817 -16.89 -35.04 -41.43
N THR A 818 -16.91 -33.71 -41.58
CA THR A 818 -18.07 -32.97 -42.11
C THR A 818 -17.87 -32.38 -43.51
N GLY A 819 -16.63 -32.27 -44.00
CA GLY A 819 -16.30 -31.69 -45.29
C GLY A 819 -16.46 -30.17 -45.39
N TYR A 820 -16.85 -29.49 -44.31
CA TYR A 820 -17.01 -28.03 -44.32
C TYR A 820 -15.65 -27.30 -44.31
N GLU A 821 -15.58 -26.19 -45.03
CA GLU A 821 -14.41 -25.31 -45.06
C GLU A 821 -14.42 -24.32 -43.89
N TYR A 822 -13.26 -24.12 -43.26
CA TYR A 822 -13.04 -23.18 -42.16
C TYR A 822 -11.79 -22.33 -42.41
N VAL A 823 -11.75 -21.14 -41.82
CA VAL A 823 -10.53 -20.31 -41.70
C VAL A 823 -10.18 -20.13 -40.23
N HIS A 824 -8.88 -20.16 -39.93
CA HIS A 824 -8.38 -19.95 -38.58
C HIS A 824 -8.10 -18.46 -38.34
N VAL A 825 -8.97 -17.80 -37.57
CA VAL A 825 -8.91 -16.36 -37.26
C VAL A 825 -8.85 -16.18 -35.75
N ASP A 826 -7.87 -15.42 -35.25
CA ASP A 826 -7.67 -15.10 -33.83
C ASP A 826 -7.77 -16.31 -32.86
N GLY A 827 -7.20 -17.45 -33.27
CA GLY A 827 -7.18 -18.68 -32.46
C GLY A 827 -8.46 -19.51 -32.53
N ARG A 828 -9.34 -19.28 -33.50
CA ARG A 828 -10.63 -19.99 -33.66
C ARG A 828 -10.89 -20.40 -35.10
N MET A 829 -11.55 -21.54 -35.26
CA MET A 829 -12.08 -22.01 -36.55
C MET A 829 -13.40 -21.31 -36.85
N VAL A 830 -13.46 -20.59 -37.97
CA VAL A 830 -14.68 -19.92 -38.46
C VAL A 830 -15.07 -20.57 -39.78
N ARG A 831 -16.28 -21.14 -39.83
CA ARG A 831 -16.80 -21.81 -41.03
C ARG A 831 -17.03 -20.81 -42.15
N ILE A 832 -16.63 -21.17 -43.37
CA ILE A 832 -16.96 -20.45 -44.59
C ILE A 832 -18.28 -21.03 -45.11
N ASP A 833 -19.38 -20.34 -44.84
CA ASP A 833 -20.62 -20.60 -45.56
C ASP A 833 -20.50 -20.01 -46.98
N ARG A 834 -20.15 -20.85 -47.95
CA ARG A 834 -20.43 -20.55 -49.35
C ARG A 834 -21.95 -20.62 -49.51
N GLY A 835 -22.59 -19.47 -49.68
CA GLY A 835 -24.00 -19.41 -50.04
C GLY A 835 -24.20 -20.20 -51.33
N GLU A 836 -25.11 -21.17 -51.31
CA GLU A 836 -25.56 -21.83 -52.53
C GLU A 836 -26.37 -20.80 -53.33
N ASP A 837 -25.88 -20.42 -54.51
CA ASP A 837 -26.61 -19.55 -55.43
C ASP A 837 -27.87 -20.28 -55.91
N GLU A 838 -29.06 -19.83 -55.46
CA GLU A 838 -30.36 -20.38 -55.88
C GLU A 838 -30.71 -19.97 -57.34
N ASP A 839 -30.11 -20.65 -58.31
CA ASP A 839 -30.57 -20.65 -59.71
C ASP A 839 -31.79 -21.59 -59.88
N VAL A 840 -33.01 -21.11 -59.58
CA VAL A 840 -34.26 -21.78 -60.02
C VAL A 840 -35.31 -20.79 -60.56
N GLU A 841 -35.30 -20.68 -61.89
CA GLU A 841 -36.41 -20.48 -62.83
C GLU A 841 -37.72 -19.78 -62.41
N MET A 842 -38.03 -18.70 -63.13
CA MET A 842 -39.40 -18.17 -63.32
C MET A 842 -40.26 -19.13 -64.18
N GLY A 843 -41.23 -19.84 -63.58
CA GLY A 843 -42.02 -20.88 -64.28
C GLY A 843 -43.50 -20.97 -63.87
N GLY A 844 -44.38 -20.23 -64.55
CA GLY A 844 -45.78 -20.03 -64.16
C GLY A 844 -46.75 -21.23 -64.09
N SER A 845 -47.76 -21.04 -63.20
CA SER A 845 -49.20 -21.33 -63.41
C SER A 845 -49.81 -22.68 -62.98
N ARG A 846 -51.08 -22.56 -62.52
CA ARG A 846 -52.08 -23.60 -62.17
C ARG A 846 -51.78 -24.40 -60.89
N GLY A 847 -52.75 -24.69 -60.00
CA GLY A 847 -54.15 -24.24 -59.92
C GLY A 847 -55.08 -25.33 -59.34
N ARG A 848 -55.85 -24.99 -58.28
CA ARG A 848 -56.74 -25.88 -57.49
C ARG A 848 -55.94 -26.92 -56.66
N ARG A 849 -56.41 -27.35 -55.49
CA ARG A 849 -57.77 -27.29 -54.92
C ARG A 849 -57.71 -27.09 -53.40
#